data_AF-A0A849GBB4-F1
#
_entry.id   AF-A0A849GBB4-F1
#
_cell.length_a   1.000
_cell.length_b   1.000
_cell.length_c   1.000
_cell.angle_alpha   90.00
_cell.angle_beta   90.00
_cell.angle_gamma   90.00
#
_symmetry.space_group_name_H-M   'P 1'
#
loop_
_entity.id
_entity.type
_entity.pdbx_description
1 polymer ?
#
loop_
_entity_poly.entity_id
_entity_poly.type
_entity_poly.pdbx_seq_one_letter_code
_entity_poly.pdbx_strand_id
1 'polypeptide(L)'
;MRNLLKKTSWMSAGLALALTCGAPAVADDTELLLVSPSTGTIPKPNVLLIIDSSGSMRTEEETREVYDSAQVYPGGTDACDADYLYWSELKGVVPSCASTNTRRILKSKFRCNHGSRQLNGIGFYRNKLVQYRDGGSGSTSGSEAVRWQTLEAGNEESIVECQKDRGLHGDGDYDDDTDVGGDALYVQKGGDVDEYTADEGAEVSWSSWPTNQSISVYDGNYLNYRENPVLVDDRRIDIVNNVSKAILNSISDINVGIMRFNNDQGGPVILDVQDLDANRANILATIDTIDAGGATPVSETMYEAALFWRGLPAYYGETVTEHTTDPAALESTDPVAVYEQPQSQVCAKNFNVLLTDGVPVSDAETPDLVDNLPDWFDTLGYAGCTGTNLGDCLDDITAYLHLDDISTETGEQVVTTHTIAFAETLPYLEIAAARGGGDFFQADDVESLTVALLEIVNDITDRSLSFAAPAVAVNTFNRTQNLNDLFMTTFAAREKYHWPGNLKKYRIDDGEIVDRNGDLAVDPANGLFFDEAASYWSIGTDGSNVEKGGALENLPEPADRNLYTNLSTSNDLTAAGNAVSVANESSFTLADLGLTGAADEPTVNELIRWARGEDVQDEDGIPETTSRKAMGDPLHSQPAAVVYGGTADDPDLVVYTATNDGYVHAIDASDGSELWAFIPREHLAKLPSLYINADAAFKSYGVDGDIVPITADRDRDGIIEPADGDFVYIVFGMRRGGDSYYMLDVTDKDSPKFKWRVSEPGFGQTWSRPTLARVDIDDTGLNTDKAVVIVGGGYDNVHDTLPHPADPDTQG
;
A
#
# COMPACT_ATOMS: atom_id res chain seq x y z
N MET A 1 35.47 26.84 52.37
CA MET A 1 34.05 27.27 52.41
C MET A 1 33.64 28.15 51.22
N ARG A 2 34.30 29.28 50.94
CA ARG A 2 33.91 30.18 49.82
C ARG A 2 33.88 29.54 48.42
N ASN A 3 34.79 28.61 48.12
CA ASN A 3 34.80 27.88 46.83
C ASN A 3 33.74 26.76 46.76
N LEU A 4 33.34 26.20 47.91
CA LEU A 4 32.29 25.19 47.99
C LEU A 4 30.92 25.83 47.71
N LEU A 5 30.67 27.00 48.35
CA LEU A 5 29.46 27.80 48.17
C LEU A 5 29.30 28.34 46.74
N LYS A 6 30.41 28.65 46.04
CA LYS A 6 30.36 29.00 44.63
C LYS A 6 30.00 27.78 43.77
N LYS A 7 30.67 26.64 43.94
CA LYS A 7 30.35 25.43 43.14
C LYS A 7 28.90 24.98 43.31
N THR A 8 28.35 25.02 44.53
CA THR A 8 26.94 24.72 44.76
C THR A 8 26.02 25.72 44.08
N SER A 9 26.33 27.03 44.12
CA SER A 9 25.51 28.04 43.46
C SER A 9 25.50 27.92 41.93
N TRP A 10 26.62 27.49 41.32
CA TRP A 10 26.70 27.27 39.87
C TRP A 10 26.02 25.95 39.46
N MET A 11 26.09 24.90 40.28
CA MET A 11 25.30 23.67 40.07
C MET A 11 23.80 23.93 40.22
N SER A 12 23.37 24.71 41.21
CA SER A 12 21.96 25.09 41.37
C SER A 12 21.45 25.94 40.22
N ALA A 13 22.28 26.86 39.71
CA ALA A 13 21.93 27.67 38.54
C ALA A 13 21.89 26.83 37.25
N GLY A 14 22.81 25.87 37.07
CA GLY A 14 22.80 24.94 35.94
C GLY A 14 21.61 23.99 35.97
N LEU A 15 21.24 23.47 37.14
CA LEU A 15 20.05 22.63 37.32
C LEU A 15 18.76 23.43 37.08
N ALA A 16 18.71 24.69 37.53
CA ALA A 16 17.58 25.58 37.27
C ALA A 16 17.48 25.97 35.79
N LEU A 17 18.59 26.12 35.07
CA LEU A 17 18.60 26.32 33.61
C LEU A 17 18.14 25.07 32.87
N ALA A 18 18.59 23.88 33.28
CA ALA A 18 18.14 22.61 32.70
C ALA A 18 16.63 22.37 32.94
N LEU A 19 16.11 22.75 34.12
CA LEU A 19 14.68 22.69 34.45
C LEU A 19 13.83 23.77 33.76
N THR A 20 14.43 24.84 33.23
CA THR A 20 13.71 25.92 32.52
C THR A 20 13.91 25.88 31.01
N CYS A 21 14.94 25.18 30.51
CA CYS A 21 15.14 24.84 29.11
C CYS A 21 14.60 23.45 28.73
N GLY A 22 14.05 22.71 29.69
CA GLY A 22 13.17 21.58 29.42
C GLY A 22 11.85 22.05 28.82
N ALA A 23 11.90 22.61 27.61
CA ALA A 23 10.83 22.30 26.68
C ALA A 23 10.81 20.77 26.62
N PRO A 24 9.66 20.09 26.79
CA PRO A 24 9.60 18.68 26.46
C PRO A 24 10.24 18.55 25.07
N ALA A 25 11.25 17.70 24.94
CA ALA A 25 11.56 17.13 23.65
C ALA A 25 10.29 16.34 23.31
N VAL A 26 9.33 17.03 22.70
CA VAL A 26 8.20 16.40 22.08
C VAL A 26 8.85 15.66 20.92
N ALA A 27 9.12 14.38 21.11
CA ALA A 27 9.15 13.47 20.00
C ALA A 27 7.71 13.53 19.47
N ASP A 28 7.52 14.39 18.47
CA ASP A 28 6.25 14.45 17.76
C ASP A 28 6.23 13.18 16.92
N ASP A 29 5.49 12.21 17.43
CA ASP A 29 5.25 10.96 16.76
C ASP A 29 4.00 11.18 15.90
N THR A 30 4.19 11.33 14.60
CA THR A 30 3.11 11.33 13.60
C THR A 30 2.42 9.97 13.48
N GLU A 31 2.66 9.03 14.40
CA GLU A 31 1.91 7.77 14.59
C GLU A 31 0.43 7.99 15.01
N LEU A 32 -0.03 9.24 15.14
CA LEU A 32 -1.43 9.57 15.42
C LEU A 32 -2.39 9.42 14.22
N LEU A 33 -2.01 8.69 13.16
CA LEU A 33 -2.87 8.36 12.02
C LEU A 33 -3.28 6.87 11.91
N LEU A 34 -3.00 6.06 12.93
CA LEU A 34 -3.70 4.76 13.11
C LEU A 34 -4.81 4.81 14.17
N VAL A 35 -5.06 5.98 14.78
CA VAL A 35 -6.32 6.22 15.50
C VAL A 35 -7.41 6.43 14.46
N SER A 36 -8.24 5.39 14.33
CA SER A 36 -9.57 5.40 13.72
C SER A 36 -10.17 6.82 13.61
N PRO A 37 -10.45 7.35 12.41
CA PRO A 37 -11.35 8.48 12.28
C PRO A 37 -12.78 7.98 12.55
N SER A 38 -13.08 7.53 13.77
CA SER A 38 -14.43 7.10 14.19
C SER A 38 -15.38 8.28 14.42
N THR A 39 -15.15 9.44 13.80
CA THR A 39 -16.06 10.59 13.90
C THR A 39 -16.35 11.31 12.57
N GLY A 40 -15.87 10.80 11.43
CA GLY A 40 -16.31 11.26 10.11
C GLY A 40 -16.72 10.06 9.28
N THR A 41 -17.94 10.04 8.74
CA THR A 41 -18.38 9.04 7.76
C THR A 41 -17.38 9.02 6.62
N ILE A 42 -16.58 7.96 6.50
CA ILE A 42 -15.67 7.78 5.37
C ILE A 42 -16.55 7.57 4.13
N PRO A 43 -16.39 8.36 3.06
CA PRO A 43 -17.16 8.13 1.84
C PRO A 43 -16.82 6.76 1.24
N LYS A 44 -17.85 5.99 0.91
CA LYS A 44 -17.73 4.75 0.14
C LYS A 44 -17.30 5.11 -1.30
N PRO A 45 -16.39 4.35 -1.93
CA PRO A 45 -16.05 4.55 -3.34
C PRO A 45 -17.25 4.18 -4.24
N ASN A 46 -17.35 4.84 -5.39
CA ASN A 46 -18.39 4.62 -6.39
C ASN A 46 -17.83 3.76 -7.52
N VAL A 47 -18.52 2.67 -7.87
CA VAL A 47 -18.11 1.74 -8.92
C VAL A 47 -19.23 1.62 -9.96
N LEU A 48 -18.91 1.90 -11.22
CA LEU A 48 -19.78 1.68 -12.36
C LEU A 48 -19.33 0.44 -13.13
N LEU A 49 -20.10 -0.64 -13.01
CA LEU A 49 -19.85 -1.90 -13.72
C LEU A 49 -20.43 -1.80 -15.13
N ILE A 50 -19.56 -1.83 -16.15
CA ILE A 50 -19.96 -1.77 -17.56
C ILE A 50 -19.79 -3.18 -18.17
N ILE A 51 -20.92 -3.87 -18.35
CA ILE A 51 -20.93 -5.28 -18.77
C ILE A 51 -21.26 -5.37 -20.26
N ASP A 52 -20.36 -5.97 -21.03
CA ASP A 52 -20.62 -6.35 -22.41
C ASP A 52 -21.79 -7.33 -22.47
N SER A 53 -22.81 -6.95 -23.23
CA SER A 53 -23.98 -7.77 -23.47
C SER A 53 -24.15 -8.11 -24.94
N SER A 54 -23.10 -7.97 -25.75
CA SER A 54 -23.12 -8.13 -27.21
C SER A 54 -23.47 -9.55 -27.67
N GLY A 55 -23.66 -9.72 -28.98
CA GLY A 55 -23.96 -11.02 -29.56
C GLY A 55 -22.85 -12.07 -29.38
N SER A 56 -21.57 -11.66 -29.27
CA SER A 56 -20.44 -12.58 -29.02
C SER A 56 -20.52 -13.23 -27.64
N MET A 57 -21.12 -12.55 -26.67
CA MET A 57 -21.33 -13.05 -25.32
C MET A 57 -22.29 -14.26 -25.24
N ARG A 58 -22.92 -14.66 -26.35
CA ARG A 58 -23.67 -15.94 -26.48
C ARG A 58 -22.77 -17.15 -26.70
N THR A 59 -21.48 -16.93 -26.99
CA THR A 59 -20.51 -18.01 -27.18
C THR A 59 -20.44 -18.84 -25.91
N GLU A 60 -20.45 -20.16 -26.08
CA GLU A 60 -20.27 -21.10 -24.97
C GLU A 60 -18.78 -21.32 -24.75
N GLU A 61 -18.33 -21.19 -23.51
CA GLU A 61 -16.98 -21.53 -23.08
C GLU A 61 -17.04 -22.78 -22.20
N GLU A 62 -16.09 -23.71 -22.43
CA GLU A 62 -15.90 -24.82 -21.50
C GLU A 62 -15.26 -24.27 -20.23
N THR A 63 -16.08 -24.04 -19.21
CA THR A 63 -15.65 -23.48 -17.93
C THR A 63 -16.02 -24.44 -16.81
N ARG A 64 -15.52 -24.17 -15.60
CA ARG A 64 -16.02 -24.80 -14.39
C ARG A 64 -17.38 -24.19 -14.03
N GLU A 65 -18.29 -25.00 -13.50
CA GLU A 65 -19.52 -24.47 -12.88
C GLU A 65 -19.15 -23.43 -11.82
N VAL A 66 -19.93 -22.36 -11.67
CA VAL A 66 -19.70 -21.40 -10.58
C VAL A 66 -19.94 -22.09 -9.23
N TYR A 67 -19.08 -21.80 -8.26
CA TYR A 67 -19.22 -22.37 -6.92
C TYR A 67 -20.56 -22.00 -6.29
N ASP A 68 -21.32 -23.01 -5.87
CA ASP A 68 -22.57 -22.86 -5.15
C ASP A 68 -22.44 -23.53 -3.78
N SER A 69 -22.39 -22.72 -2.72
CA SER A 69 -22.26 -23.22 -1.35
C SER A 69 -23.45 -24.06 -0.88
N ALA A 70 -24.61 -23.98 -1.55
CA ALA A 70 -25.78 -24.82 -1.28
C ALA A 70 -25.68 -26.22 -1.90
N GLN A 71 -24.80 -26.42 -2.88
CA GLN A 71 -24.53 -27.73 -3.48
C GLN A 71 -23.43 -28.45 -2.73
N VAL A 72 -23.52 -29.78 -2.64
CA VAL A 72 -22.47 -30.60 -2.01
C VAL A 72 -21.61 -31.22 -3.09
N TYR A 73 -20.34 -30.83 -3.14
CA TYR A 73 -19.38 -31.32 -4.13
C TYR A 73 -18.67 -32.58 -3.61
N PRO A 74 -18.68 -33.69 -4.37
CA PRO A 74 -17.97 -34.90 -3.97
C PRO A 74 -16.46 -34.67 -4.07
N GLY A 75 -15.73 -34.86 -2.98
CA GLY A 75 -14.27 -34.82 -2.98
C GLY A 75 -13.62 -36.07 -3.57
N GLY A 76 -12.31 -35.98 -3.81
CA GLY A 76 -11.50 -37.06 -4.38
C GLY A 76 -11.11 -38.13 -3.36
N THR A 77 -9.89 -38.67 -3.51
CA THR A 77 -9.37 -39.69 -2.55
C THR A 77 -9.06 -39.07 -1.18
N ASP A 78 -8.80 -37.76 -1.14
CA ASP A 78 -8.54 -36.95 0.06
C ASP A 78 -9.64 -35.89 0.26
N ALA A 79 -10.91 -36.27 0.07
CA ALA A 79 -12.06 -35.38 0.19
C ALA A 79 -12.06 -34.55 1.49
N CYS A 80 -12.24 -33.25 1.34
CA CYS A 80 -12.40 -32.30 2.42
C CYS A 80 -13.75 -32.50 3.12
N ASP A 81 -13.77 -32.32 4.43
CA ASP A 81 -15.00 -32.35 5.21
C ASP A 81 -15.75 -31.02 5.04
N ALA A 82 -16.95 -31.08 4.48
CA ALA A 82 -17.78 -29.92 4.20
C ALA A 82 -18.29 -29.20 5.46
N ASP A 83 -18.23 -29.82 6.65
CA ASP A 83 -18.58 -29.17 7.92
C ASP A 83 -17.45 -28.30 8.48
N TYR A 84 -16.27 -28.34 7.84
CA TYR A 84 -15.08 -27.61 8.29
C TYR A 84 -14.66 -26.52 7.31
N LEU A 85 -14.00 -25.53 7.88
CA LEU A 85 -13.21 -24.55 7.19
C LEU A 85 -11.74 -24.89 7.41
N TYR A 86 -10.95 -24.93 6.34
CA TYR A 86 -9.52 -25.21 6.39
C TYR A 86 -8.76 -23.91 6.29
N TRP A 87 -7.66 -23.76 7.03
CA TRP A 87 -6.98 -22.48 7.09
C TRP A 87 -5.48 -22.56 6.89
N SER A 88 -4.94 -21.44 6.41
CA SER A 88 -3.52 -21.19 6.17
C SER A 88 -3.17 -19.78 6.66
N GLU A 89 -1.98 -19.64 7.25
CA GLU A 89 -1.42 -18.33 7.59
C GLU A 89 -0.89 -17.60 6.34
N LEU A 90 -0.57 -18.36 5.29
CA LEU A 90 0.00 -17.86 4.03
C LEU A 90 -1.10 -17.51 3.02
N LYS A 91 -1.00 -16.33 2.39
CA LYS A 91 -1.90 -15.89 1.29
C LYS A 91 -1.71 -16.79 0.07
N GLY A 92 -2.79 -17.12 -0.64
CA GLY A 92 -2.76 -17.95 -1.86
C GLY A 92 -2.42 -19.43 -1.65
N VAL A 93 -1.94 -19.82 -0.46
CA VAL A 93 -1.67 -21.21 -0.14
C VAL A 93 -2.97 -21.91 0.24
N VAL A 94 -3.31 -22.92 -0.54
CA VAL A 94 -4.49 -23.74 -0.34
C VAL A 94 -4.15 -24.85 0.67
N PRO A 95 -4.90 -24.96 1.78
CA PRO A 95 -4.72 -26.03 2.75
C PRO A 95 -5.00 -27.42 2.18
N SER A 96 -4.23 -28.42 2.60
CA SER A 96 -4.47 -29.83 2.26
C SER A 96 -5.66 -30.40 3.05
N CYS A 97 -6.47 -31.25 2.42
CA CYS A 97 -7.58 -31.95 3.07
C CYS A 97 -7.20 -33.31 3.67
N ALA A 98 -5.90 -33.64 3.70
CA ALA A 98 -5.40 -34.86 4.31
C ALA A 98 -5.88 -35.00 5.76
N SER A 99 -6.24 -36.22 6.17
CA SER A 99 -6.69 -36.53 7.55
C SER A 99 -5.69 -36.15 8.66
N THR A 100 -4.42 -35.90 8.31
CA THR A 100 -3.40 -35.40 9.24
C THR A 100 -3.41 -33.88 9.41
N ASN A 101 -4.17 -33.14 8.60
CA ASN A 101 -4.28 -31.69 8.71
C ASN A 101 -5.24 -31.32 9.86
N THR A 102 -4.67 -30.76 10.91
CA THR A 102 -5.42 -30.26 12.09
C THR A 102 -5.65 -28.75 12.06
N ARG A 103 -5.25 -28.06 10.98
CA ARG A 103 -5.55 -26.63 10.73
C ARG A 103 -6.94 -26.49 10.09
N ARG A 104 -7.95 -26.74 10.91
CA ARG A 104 -9.37 -26.62 10.52
C ARG A 104 -10.21 -26.03 11.64
N ILE A 105 -11.33 -25.44 11.28
CA ILE A 105 -12.32 -24.81 12.17
C ILE A 105 -13.67 -25.45 11.84
N LEU A 106 -14.41 -25.89 12.85
CA LEU A 106 -15.77 -26.34 12.63
C LEU A 106 -16.64 -25.14 12.24
N LYS A 107 -17.37 -25.19 11.11
CA LYS A 107 -18.18 -24.05 10.62
C LYS A 107 -19.11 -23.48 11.67
N SER A 108 -19.71 -24.34 12.49
CA SER A 108 -20.60 -23.93 13.58
C SER A 108 -19.94 -23.09 14.69
N LYS A 109 -18.60 -22.94 14.67
CA LYS A 109 -17.79 -22.16 15.60
C LYS A 109 -17.18 -20.91 14.97
N PHE A 110 -17.30 -20.75 13.66
CA PHE A 110 -16.95 -19.52 12.97
C PHE A 110 -18.08 -18.50 13.19
N ARG A 111 -17.78 -17.37 13.83
CA ARG A 111 -18.73 -16.30 14.19
C ARG A 111 -18.57 -15.02 13.36
N CYS A 112 -17.55 -14.98 12.52
CA CYS A 112 -17.35 -13.93 11.53
C CYS A 112 -18.42 -13.98 10.43
N ASN A 113 -19.40 -13.09 10.51
CA ASN A 113 -20.48 -12.87 9.55
C ASN A 113 -19.93 -12.38 8.21
N HIS A 114 -19.05 -11.36 8.20
CA HIS A 114 -18.44 -10.86 6.94
C HIS A 114 -17.73 -11.98 6.18
N GLY A 115 -16.89 -12.72 6.89
CA GLY A 115 -16.18 -13.87 6.33
C GLY A 115 -17.11 -15.03 5.94
N SER A 116 -18.20 -15.24 6.67
CA SER A 116 -19.20 -16.25 6.31
C SER A 116 -19.89 -15.90 4.99
N ARG A 117 -20.18 -14.62 4.74
CA ARG A 117 -20.74 -14.16 3.45
C ARG A 117 -19.76 -14.44 2.30
N GLN A 118 -18.50 -14.10 2.48
CA GLN A 118 -17.47 -14.33 1.46
C GLN A 118 -17.21 -15.83 1.23
N LEU A 119 -17.18 -16.65 2.30
CA LEU A 119 -17.08 -18.12 2.19
C LEU A 119 -18.28 -18.73 1.45
N ASN A 120 -19.50 -18.23 1.72
CA ASN A 120 -20.71 -18.72 1.05
C ASN A 120 -20.77 -18.30 -0.43
N GLY A 121 -20.18 -17.16 -0.78
CA GLY A 121 -20.18 -16.62 -2.15
C GLY A 121 -19.07 -17.22 -3.02
N ILE A 122 -17.81 -17.14 -2.57
CA ILE A 122 -16.62 -17.49 -3.37
C ILE A 122 -15.74 -18.56 -2.73
N GLY A 123 -16.18 -19.15 -1.61
CA GLY A 123 -15.56 -20.34 -1.03
C GLY A 123 -14.25 -20.12 -0.26
N PHE A 124 -13.73 -18.90 -0.22
CA PHE A 124 -12.56 -18.55 0.58
C PHE A 124 -12.70 -17.15 1.16
N TYR A 125 -12.12 -16.92 2.35
CA TYR A 125 -12.07 -15.62 3.02
C TYR A 125 -10.68 -15.39 3.59
N ARG A 126 -10.19 -14.14 3.57
CA ARG A 126 -8.93 -13.79 4.24
C ARG A 126 -9.10 -12.53 5.06
N ASN A 127 -8.81 -12.62 6.35
CA ASN A 127 -8.75 -11.46 7.23
C ASN A 127 -7.96 -11.81 8.51
N LYS A 128 -7.90 -10.88 9.46
CA LYS A 128 -7.40 -11.18 10.80
C LYS A 128 -8.44 -11.97 11.57
N LEU A 129 -8.04 -13.14 12.04
CA LEU A 129 -8.89 -14.04 12.80
C LEU A 129 -8.32 -14.28 14.19
N VAL A 130 -9.20 -14.38 15.16
CA VAL A 130 -8.86 -14.71 16.54
C VAL A 130 -9.67 -15.92 16.98
N GLN A 131 -9.10 -16.74 17.85
CA GLN A 131 -9.69 -17.95 18.38
C GLN A 131 -9.78 -17.88 19.91
N TYR A 132 -10.97 -18.14 20.44
CA TYR A 132 -11.24 -18.15 21.86
C TYR A 132 -10.89 -19.51 22.47
N ARG A 133 -9.74 -19.59 23.15
CA ARG A 133 -9.18 -20.87 23.64
C ARG A 133 -8.20 -20.68 24.80
N ASP A 134 -7.83 -21.78 25.45
CA ASP A 134 -6.75 -21.86 26.43
C ASP A 134 -5.38 -22.16 25.77
N GLY A 135 -4.29 -22.03 26.55
CA GLY A 135 -2.92 -22.33 26.11
C GLY A 135 -2.28 -21.24 25.24
N GLY A 136 -1.24 -20.55 25.74
CA GLY A 136 -0.54 -19.51 24.99
C GLY A 136 0.65 -20.05 24.17
N SER A 137 0.80 -19.59 22.92
CA SER A 137 2.00 -19.79 22.11
C SER A 137 3.15 -18.89 22.60
N GLY A 138 3.94 -19.37 23.57
CA GLY A 138 5.15 -18.67 24.06
C GLY A 138 5.77 -19.33 25.30
N SER A 139 7.10 -19.24 25.47
CA SER A 139 7.86 -19.92 26.54
C SER A 139 7.65 -19.37 27.96
N THR A 140 6.60 -18.59 28.19
CA THR A 140 6.14 -18.16 29.51
C THR A 140 4.71 -18.66 29.71
N SER A 141 4.61 -19.98 29.89
CA SER A 141 3.42 -20.67 30.37
C SER A 141 3.07 -20.18 31.78
N GLY A 142 2.38 -19.04 31.85
CA GLY A 142 1.98 -18.38 33.08
C GLY A 142 0.46 -18.26 33.30
N SER A 143 -0.37 -18.52 32.29
CA SER A 143 -1.83 -18.54 32.50
C SER A 143 -2.52 -19.52 31.56
N GLU A 144 -3.13 -20.57 32.14
CA GLU A 144 -4.10 -21.49 31.52
C GLU A 144 -5.45 -20.80 31.22
N ALA A 145 -5.50 -19.47 31.21
CA ALA A 145 -6.72 -18.68 31.12
C ALA A 145 -7.25 -18.66 29.68
N VAL A 146 -8.56 -18.85 29.52
CA VAL A 146 -9.23 -18.79 28.21
C VAL A 146 -9.29 -17.34 27.74
N ARG A 147 -8.92 -17.08 26.49
CA ARG A 147 -8.91 -15.74 25.89
C ARG A 147 -8.95 -15.80 24.37
N TRP A 148 -9.23 -14.66 23.74
CA TRP A 148 -8.97 -14.47 22.31
C TRP A 148 -7.48 -14.40 22.03
N GLN A 149 -7.01 -15.22 21.10
CA GLN A 149 -5.61 -15.31 20.68
C GLN A 149 -5.50 -15.96 19.30
N THR A 150 -4.28 -16.15 18.80
CA THR A 150 -4.02 -16.74 17.48
C THR A 150 -4.66 -18.12 17.35
N LEU A 151 -5.16 -18.44 16.16
CA LEU A 151 -5.59 -19.77 15.78
C LEU A 151 -4.42 -20.75 15.93
N GLU A 152 -4.70 -21.92 16.46
CA GLU A 152 -3.71 -22.99 16.61
C GLU A 152 -4.29 -24.33 16.18
N ALA A 153 -3.46 -25.11 15.50
CA ALA A 153 -3.86 -26.40 14.95
C ALA A 153 -4.34 -27.35 16.08
N GLY A 154 -5.45 -28.06 15.84
CA GLY A 154 -6.06 -28.96 16.81
C GLY A 154 -7.14 -28.35 17.72
N ASN A 155 -7.45 -27.05 17.57
CA ASN A 155 -8.52 -26.37 18.34
C ASN A 155 -9.79 -26.16 17.50
N GLU A 156 -10.24 -27.19 16.79
CA GLU A 156 -11.29 -27.07 15.77
C GLU A 156 -12.69 -26.67 16.31
N GLU A 157 -12.95 -26.88 17.60
CA GLU A 157 -14.24 -26.55 18.25
C GLU A 157 -14.26 -25.20 18.99
N SER A 158 -13.15 -24.47 18.98
CA SER A 158 -13.04 -23.14 19.59
C SER A 158 -13.69 -22.06 18.72
N ILE A 159 -14.31 -21.07 19.36
CA ILE A 159 -14.97 -19.96 18.66
C ILE A 159 -13.92 -19.15 17.90
N VAL A 160 -14.21 -18.79 16.65
CA VAL A 160 -13.36 -17.95 15.81
C VAL A 160 -14.13 -16.72 15.36
N GLU A 161 -13.49 -15.56 15.46
CA GLU A 161 -14.05 -14.25 15.09
C GLU A 161 -13.08 -13.48 14.18
N CYS A 162 -13.56 -12.50 13.39
CA CYS A 162 -12.74 -11.72 12.45
C CYS A 162 -12.79 -10.22 12.67
N GLN A 163 -11.71 -9.50 12.34
CA GLN A 163 -11.65 -8.05 12.54
C GLN A 163 -12.73 -7.28 11.78
N LYS A 164 -13.16 -7.76 10.60
CA LYS A 164 -14.16 -7.06 9.77
C LYS A 164 -15.54 -6.94 10.44
N ASP A 165 -15.83 -7.77 11.42
CA ASP A 165 -17.08 -7.71 12.19
C ASP A 165 -17.00 -6.73 13.38
N ARG A 166 -15.95 -5.90 13.46
CA ARG A 166 -15.76 -4.93 14.54
C ARG A 166 -16.97 -4.01 14.69
N GLY A 167 -17.47 -3.92 15.92
CA GLY A 167 -18.68 -3.16 16.24
C GLY A 167 -19.99 -3.93 15.98
N LEU A 168 -19.90 -5.21 15.58
CA LEU A 168 -21.01 -6.13 15.33
C LEU A 168 -20.75 -7.52 15.92
N HIS A 169 -19.78 -7.66 16.83
CA HIS A 169 -19.46 -8.94 17.48
C HIS A 169 -20.54 -9.37 18.49
N GLY A 170 -20.45 -10.62 18.94
CA GLY A 170 -21.52 -11.24 19.72
C GLY A 170 -22.62 -11.77 18.81
N ASP A 171 -23.64 -12.42 19.36
CA ASP A 171 -24.79 -12.94 18.61
C ASP A 171 -25.71 -11.84 18.06
N GLY A 172 -25.14 -10.71 17.61
CA GLY A 172 -25.79 -9.65 16.86
C GLY A 172 -26.35 -10.18 15.54
N ASP A 173 -27.54 -10.76 15.63
CA ASP A 173 -28.33 -11.24 14.51
C ASP A 173 -28.56 -10.11 13.50
N TYR A 174 -28.19 -10.39 12.25
CA TYR A 174 -28.53 -9.60 11.08
C TYR A 174 -29.25 -10.52 10.10
N ASP A 175 -30.41 -11.08 10.46
CA ASP A 175 -31.62 -11.24 9.61
C ASP A 175 -32.88 -11.85 10.30
N ASP A 176 -33.05 -11.87 11.64
CA ASP A 176 -34.35 -12.26 12.23
C ASP A 176 -34.88 -11.26 13.28
N ASP A 177 -36.16 -10.93 13.12
CA ASP A 177 -37.01 -10.10 13.98
C ASP A 177 -37.34 -10.84 15.30
N THR A 178 -36.32 -11.35 16.01
CA THR A 178 -36.50 -11.96 17.33
C THR A 178 -35.37 -11.62 18.32
N ASP A 179 -35.48 -10.42 18.88
CA ASP A 179 -35.29 -10.09 20.30
C ASP A 179 -34.40 -11.04 21.13
N VAL A 180 -33.08 -10.83 21.05
CA VAL A 180 -32.15 -11.13 22.15
C VAL A 180 -31.15 -9.98 22.27
N GLY A 181 -31.37 -9.12 23.27
CA GLY A 181 -30.47 -8.01 23.54
C GLY A 181 -29.10 -8.46 24.05
N GLY A 182 -28.06 -7.76 23.61
CA GLY A 182 -26.76 -7.74 24.25
C GLY A 182 -25.89 -6.68 23.60
N ASP A 183 -25.57 -5.60 24.32
CA ASP A 183 -24.74 -4.47 23.85
C ASP A 183 -23.29 -4.87 23.51
N ALA A 184 -22.96 -6.16 23.39
CA ALA A 184 -21.61 -6.72 23.38
C ALA A 184 -20.96 -6.78 21.98
N LEU A 185 -20.72 -5.61 21.40
CA LEU A 185 -20.28 -5.41 20.01
C LEU A 185 -18.78 -5.70 19.74
N TYR A 186 -18.02 -6.05 20.76
CA TYR A 186 -16.55 -6.16 20.71
C TYR A 186 -16.04 -7.48 21.28
N VAL A 187 -15.01 -8.09 20.68
CA VAL A 187 -14.30 -9.23 21.28
C VAL A 187 -13.51 -8.78 22.51
N GLN A 188 -13.72 -9.39 23.68
CA GLN A 188 -13.21 -8.85 24.94
C GLN A 188 -11.74 -9.21 25.20
N LYS A 189 -10.91 -8.22 25.57
CA LYS A 189 -9.52 -8.45 25.98
C LYS A 189 -9.41 -8.94 27.43
N GLY A 190 -8.45 -9.84 27.67
CA GLY A 190 -8.16 -10.38 29.00
C GLY A 190 -8.16 -11.90 29.01
N GLY A 191 -7.71 -12.51 30.10
CA GLY A 191 -7.83 -13.96 30.35
C GLY A 191 -8.94 -14.24 31.35
N ASP A 192 -9.70 -15.31 31.14
CA ASP A 192 -10.88 -15.72 31.92
C ASP A 192 -11.96 -14.62 31.99
N VAL A 193 -12.13 -13.91 30.88
CA VAL A 193 -13.20 -12.92 30.66
C VAL A 193 -14.31 -13.55 29.82
N ASP A 194 -15.46 -12.89 29.67
CA ASP A 194 -16.47 -13.36 28.71
C ASP A 194 -15.96 -13.16 27.27
N GLU A 195 -16.54 -13.83 26.29
CA GLU A 195 -16.10 -13.74 24.88
C GLU A 195 -16.27 -12.32 24.32
N TYR A 196 -17.35 -11.62 24.68
CA TYR A 196 -17.69 -10.34 24.08
C TYR A 196 -17.97 -9.27 25.15
N THR A 197 -17.75 -8.00 24.78
CA THR A 197 -17.92 -6.83 25.63
C THR A 197 -18.60 -5.69 24.89
N ALA A 198 -19.33 -4.85 25.64
CA ALA A 198 -19.97 -3.65 25.13
C ALA A 198 -19.04 -2.42 25.11
N ASP A 199 -17.91 -2.51 25.81
CA ASP A 199 -16.95 -1.42 25.94
C ASP A 199 -15.89 -1.53 24.83
N GLU A 200 -15.91 -0.62 23.85
CA GLU A 200 -14.90 -0.52 22.79
C GLU A 200 -13.48 -0.44 23.37
N GLY A 201 -13.31 0.22 24.53
CA GLY A 201 -12.02 0.32 25.22
C GLY A 201 -11.52 -1.01 25.78
N ALA A 202 -12.39 -2.00 25.91
CA ALA A 202 -12.08 -3.35 26.37
C ALA A 202 -11.94 -4.37 25.21
N GLU A 203 -11.98 -3.92 23.95
CA GLU A 203 -11.76 -4.78 22.78
C GLU A 203 -10.32 -5.32 22.70
N VAL A 204 -10.14 -6.53 22.15
CA VAL A 204 -8.80 -7.03 21.78
C VAL A 204 -8.13 -6.09 20.78
N SER A 205 -6.81 -6.01 20.84
CA SER A 205 -6.07 -5.32 19.79
C SER A 205 -5.89 -6.23 18.58
N TRP A 206 -6.63 -5.99 17.51
CA TRP A 206 -6.49 -6.70 16.22
C TRP A 206 -5.14 -6.46 15.53
N SER A 207 -4.34 -5.56 16.06
CA SER A 207 -2.98 -5.27 15.68
C SER A 207 -2.15 -5.37 16.94
N SER A 208 -1.96 -6.55 17.52
CA SER A 208 -0.84 -6.87 18.44
C SER A 208 -0.93 -8.33 18.82
N TRP A 209 0.20 -8.95 19.16
CA TRP A 209 0.16 -10.27 19.78
C TRP A 209 -0.71 -10.22 21.06
N PRO A 210 -1.59 -11.21 21.31
CA PRO A 210 -1.72 -12.50 20.63
C PRO A 210 -2.80 -12.57 19.54
N THR A 211 -3.32 -11.45 19.03
CA THR A 211 -4.52 -11.39 18.16
C THR A 211 -4.24 -10.80 16.77
N ASN A 212 -2.98 -10.79 16.33
CA ASN A 212 -2.50 -10.15 15.10
C ASN A 212 -2.34 -11.10 13.89
N GLN A 213 -3.01 -12.25 13.88
CA GLN A 213 -2.81 -13.29 12.87
C GLN A 213 -3.77 -13.11 11.68
N SER A 214 -3.23 -12.84 10.49
CA SER A 214 -3.98 -12.86 9.23
C SER A 214 -4.09 -14.29 8.71
N ILE A 215 -5.31 -14.77 8.49
CA ILE A 215 -5.59 -16.15 8.12
C ILE A 215 -6.44 -16.17 6.84
N SER A 216 -6.01 -17.01 5.89
CA SER A 216 -6.84 -17.45 4.78
C SER A 216 -7.62 -18.68 5.20
N VAL A 217 -8.93 -18.64 5.04
CA VAL A 217 -9.86 -19.71 5.34
C VAL A 217 -10.54 -20.14 4.05
N TYR A 218 -10.65 -21.45 3.85
CA TYR A 218 -11.28 -22.07 2.69
C TYR A 218 -12.38 -23.00 3.18
N ASP A 219 -13.53 -22.93 2.53
CA ASP A 219 -14.63 -23.83 2.79
C ASP A 219 -14.27 -25.26 2.34
N GLY A 220 -14.46 -26.27 3.20
CA GLY A 220 -14.17 -27.66 2.82
C GLY A 220 -14.96 -28.11 1.59
N ASN A 221 -16.20 -27.66 1.43
CA ASN A 221 -17.01 -27.92 0.24
C ASN A 221 -16.46 -27.20 -1.00
N TYR A 222 -15.94 -25.97 -0.84
CA TYR A 222 -15.24 -25.26 -1.93
C TYR A 222 -13.95 -25.97 -2.36
N LEU A 223 -13.19 -26.50 -1.41
CA LEU A 223 -11.98 -27.27 -1.73
C LEU A 223 -12.32 -28.55 -2.52
N ASN A 224 -13.42 -29.23 -2.17
CA ASN A 224 -13.92 -30.37 -2.96
C ASN A 224 -14.32 -29.96 -4.38
N TYR A 225 -15.02 -28.84 -4.51
CA TYR A 225 -15.36 -28.22 -5.80
C TYR A 225 -14.11 -27.95 -6.63
N ARG A 226 -13.05 -27.38 -6.04
CA ARG A 226 -11.82 -27.04 -6.76
C ARG A 226 -11.02 -28.26 -7.18
N GLU A 227 -10.99 -29.31 -6.35
CA GLU A 227 -10.25 -30.53 -6.68
C GLU A 227 -10.92 -31.37 -7.78
N ASN A 228 -12.25 -31.37 -7.84
CA ASN A 228 -13.01 -32.13 -8.83
C ASN A 228 -14.01 -31.21 -9.55
N PRO A 229 -13.51 -30.28 -10.39
CA PRO A 229 -14.37 -29.34 -11.06
C PRO A 229 -15.31 -30.07 -12.02
N VAL A 230 -16.58 -29.71 -11.97
CA VAL A 230 -17.54 -30.07 -13.00
C VAL A 230 -17.38 -29.04 -14.12
N LEU A 231 -16.93 -29.51 -15.29
CA LEU A 231 -16.87 -28.67 -16.48
C LEU A 231 -18.26 -28.64 -17.12
N VAL A 232 -18.68 -27.44 -17.48
CA VAL A 232 -19.91 -27.15 -18.21
C VAL A 232 -19.60 -26.23 -19.37
N ASP A 233 -20.36 -26.40 -20.44
CA ASP A 233 -20.43 -25.40 -21.49
C ASP A 233 -21.44 -24.34 -21.02
N ASP A 234 -20.97 -23.15 -20.68
CA ASP A 234 -21.81 -22.03 -20.25
C ASP A 234 -21.57 -20.80 -21.13
N ARG A 235 -22.58 -19.95 -21.27
CA ARG A 235 -22.46 -18.75 -22.12
C ARG A 235 -21.55 -17.74 -21.42
N ARG A 236 -20.68 -17.04 -22.16
CA ARG A 236 -19.81 -15.98 -21.63
C ARG A 236 -20.59 -14.97 -20.75
N ILE A 237 -21.79 -14.58 -21.16
CA ILE A 237 -22.64 -13.68 -20.35
C ILE A 237 -23.10 -14.28 -19.03
N ASP A 238 -23.42 -15.57 -19.00
CA ASP A 238 -23.88 -16.25 -17.79
C ASP A 238 -22.70 -16.39 -16.81
N ILE A 239 -21.49 -16.67 -17.31
CA ILE A 239 -20.25 -16.66 -16.53
C ILE A 239 -20.04 -15.29 -15.89
N VAL A 240 -20.05 -14.22 -16.69
CA VAL A 240 -19.82 -12.85 -16.22
C VAL A 240 -20.86 -12.43 -15.18
N ASN A 241 -22.14 -12.69 -15.44
CA ASN A 241 -23.22 -12.38 -14.50
C ASN A 241 -23.05 -13.14 -13.19
N ASN A 242 -22.76 -14.44 -13.25
CA ASN A 242 -22.63 -15.28 -12.06
C ASN A 242 -21.40 -14.91 -11.23
N VAL A 243 -20.25 -14.66 -11.85
CA VAL A 243 -19.03 -14.22 -11.13
C VAL A 243 -19.23 -12.82 -10.54
N SER A 244 -19.78 -11.87 -11.31
CA SER A 244 -20.05 -10.52 -10.80
C SER A 244 -20.99 -10.55 -9.59
N LYS A 245 -22.06 -11.36 -9.64
CA LYS A 245 -22.96 -11.57 -8.49
C LYS A 245 -22.25 -12.21 -7.30
N ALA A 246 -21.39 -13.20 -7.53
CA ALA A 246 -20.64 -13.87 -6.47
C ALA A 246 -19.69 -12.88 -5.76
N ILE A 247 -18.95 -12.08 -6.53
CA ILE A 247 -18.06 -11.04 -6.02
C ILE A 247 -18.85 -9.99 -5.26
N LEU A 248 -19.90 -9.42 -5.89
CA LEU A 248 -20.71 -8.41 -5.24
C LEU A 248 -21.32 -8.92 -3.94
N ASN A 249 -21.83 -10.16 -3.89
CA ASN A 249 -22.31 -10.80 -2.65
C ASN A 249 -21.24 -10.96 -1.57
N SER A 250 -19.98 -11.00 -1.96
CA SER A 250 -18.86 -11.27 -1.07
C SER A 250 -18.18 -10.01 -0.50
N ILE A 251 -18.52 -8.82 -1.02
CA ILE A 251 -17.90 -7.55 -0.63
C ILE A 251 -18.94 -6.58 -0.02
N SER A 252 -18.46 -5.55 0.66
CA SER A 252 -19.25 -4.50 1.35
C SER A 252 -18.59 -3.13 1.20
N ASP A 253 -19.25 -2.08 1.67
CA ASP A 253 -18.68 -0.72 1.80
C ASP A 253 -18.33 -0.01 0.49
N ILE A 254 -19.02 -0.34 -0.60
CA ILE A 254 -18.92 0.35 -1.90
C ILE A 254 -20.31 0.76 -2.40
N ASN A 255 -20.37 1.75 -3.29
CA ASN A 255 -21.57 2.05 -4.08
C ASN A 255 -21.41 1.45 -5.47
N VAL A 256 -22.49 0.89 -6.03
CA VAL A 256 -22.46 0.16 -7.31
C VAL A 256 -23.56 0.66 -8.23
N GLY A 257 -23.17 1.06 -9.44
CA GLY A 257 -24.05 1.28 -10.59
C GLY A 257 -23.77 0.27 -11.70
N ILE A 258 -24.70 0.10 -12.63
CA ILE A 258 -24.58 -0.89 -13.71
C ILE A 258 -24.95 -0.28 -15.07
N MET A 259 -24.08 -0.51 -16.05
CA MET A 259 -24.32 -0.26 -17.46
C MET A 259 -24.24 -1.55 -18.26
N ARG A 260 -24.90 -1.56 -19.42
CA ARG A 260 -24.78 -2.62 -20.42
C ARG A 260 -24.71 -2.04 -21.83
N PHE A 261 -24.16 -2.79 -22.77
CA PHE A 261 -24.24 -2.45 -24.19
C PHE A 261 -25.66 -2.57 -24.75
N ASN A 262 -25.95 -1.79 -25.79
CA ASN A 262 -27.18 -1.88 -26.59
C ASN A 262 -27.02 -2.79 -27.82
N ASN A 263 -28.14 -3.06 -28.49
CA ASN A 263 -28.21 -3.85 -29.71
C ASN A 263 -27.64 -3.18 -30.96
N ASP A 264 -27.52 -1.86 -30.94
CA ASP A 264 -26.99 -1.07 -32.06
C ASP A 264 -25.90 -0.11 -31.58
N GLN A 265 -26.24 0.92 -30.80
CA GLN A 265 -25.32 2.01 -30.44
C GLN A 265 -25.37 2.36 -28.94
N GLY A 266 -24.20 2.64 -28.37
CA GLY A 266 -23.97 2.97 -26.95
C GLY A 266 -24.49 1.97 -25.93
N GLY A 267 -24.73 2.46 -24.70
CA GLY A 267 -25.20 1.62 -23.60
C GLY A 267 -25.79 2.42 -22.43
N PRO A 268 -27.01 2.11 -21.95
CA PRO A 268 -27.67 2.85 -20.88
C PRO A 268 -27.13 2.48 -19.49
N VAL A 269 -27.28 3.42 -18.55
CA VAL A 269 -27.21 3.16 -17.11
C VAL A 269 -28.50 2.47 -16.68
N ILE A 270 -28.45 1.14 -16.53
CA ILE A 270 -29.62 0.32 -16.17
C ILE A 270 -29.84 0.23 -14.66
N LEU A 271 -28.86 0.70 -13.87
CA LEU A 271 -28.97 0.85 -12.43
C LEU A 271 -28.15 2.04 -11.96
N ASP A 272 -28.80 2.96 -11.24
CA ASP A 272 -28.12 4.07 -10.58
C ASP A 272 -27.10 3.60 -9.54
N VAL A 273 -26.09 4.44 -9.27
CA VAL A 273 -25.06 4.19 -8.26
C VAL A 273 -25.68 4.26 -6.87
N GLN A 274 -25.79 3.10 -6.22
CA GLN A 274 -26.42 2.98 -4.91
C GLN A 274 -25.56 2.16 -3.95
N ASP A 275 -25.75 2.39 -2.64
CA ASP A 275 -25.06 1.65 -1.57
C ASP A 275 -25.32 0.14 -1.71
N LEU A 276 -24.24 -0.64 -1.89
CA LEU A 276 -24.29 -2.08 -2.09
C LEU A 276 -24.90 -2.81 -0.89
N ASP A 277 -24.61 -2.36 0.33
CA ASP A 277 -25.05 -3.02 1.55
C ASP A 277 -26.55 -2.85 1.77
N ALA A 278 -27.08 -1.68 1.42
CA ALA A 278 -28.51 -1.40 1.51
C ALA A 278 -29.33 -1.99 0.34
N ASN A 279 -28.75 -2.11 -0.86
CA ASN A 279 -29.50 -2.39 -2.08
C ASN A 279 -29.08 -3.68 -2.82
N ARG A 280 -28.30 -4.54 -2.17
CA ARG A 280 -27.73 -5.77 -2.74
C ARG A 280 -28.69 -6.58 -3.61
N ALA A 281 -29.87 -6.92 -3.08
CA ALA A 281 -30.84 -7.74 -3.80
C ALA A 281 -31.29 -7.10 -5.13
N ASN A 282 -31.42 -5.78 -5.18
CA ASN A 282 -31.77 -5.04 -6.39
C ASN A 282 -30.62 -5.04 -7.40
N ILE A 283 -29.38 -4.85 -6.93
CA ILE A 283 -28.17 -4.87 -7.75
C ILE A 283 -28.01 -6.23 -8.43
N LEU A 284 -28.07 -7.33 -7.67
CA LEU A 284 -27.95 -8.68 -8.23
C LEU A 284 -29.10 -9.01 -9.20
N ALA A 285 -30.33 -8.62 -8.86
CA ALA A 285 -31.49 -8.83 -9.72
C ALA A 285 -31.35 -8.06 -11.04
N THR A 286 -30.69 -6.91 -11.04
CA THR A 286 -30.43 -6.14 -12.26
C THR A 286 -29.39 -6.85 -13.15
N ILE A 287 -28.32 -7.41 -12.57
CA ILE A 287 -27.36 -8.24 -13.31
C ILE A 287 -28.06 -9.44 -13.97
N ASP A 288 -29.01 -10.08 -13.27
CA ASP A 288 -29.80 -11.19 -13.83
C ASP A 288 -30.64 -10.80 -15.07
N THR A 289 -30.87 -9.51 -15.31
CA THR A 289 -31.60 -9.04 -16.51
C THR A 289 -30.70 -8.88 -17.75
N ILE A 290 -29.37 -8.94 -17.57
CA ILE A 290 -28.42 -8.76 -18.67
C ILE A 290 -28.30 -10.08 -19.43
N ASP A 291 -28.95 -10.16 -20.59
CA ASP A 291 -28.80 -11.27 -21.54
C ASP A 291 -27.98 -10.82 -22.76
N ALA A 292 -27.25 -11.77 -23.34
CA ALA A 292 -26.43 -11.52 -24.51
C ALA A 292 -27.28 -11.28 -25.76
N GLY A 293 -26.91 -10.26 -26.53
CA GLY A 293 -27.56 -9.79 -27.74
C GLY A 293 -27.08 -8.39 -28.07
N GLY A 294 -26.75 -8.16 -29.35
CA GLY A 294 -26.45 -6.82 -29.83
C GLY A 294 -25.10 -6.65 -30.50
N ALA A 295 -24.70 -5.39 -30.59
CA ALA A 295 -23.39 -4.98 -31.07
C ALA A 295 -22.42 -4.78 -29.89
N THR A 296 -21.19 -4.34 -30.19
CA THR A 296 -20.13 -4.10 -29.19
C THR A 296 -19.71 -2.62 -29.25
N PRO A 297 -20.60 -1.68 -28.84
CA PRO A 297 -20.38 -0.23 -28.92
C PRO A 297 -19.56 0.29 -27.73
N VAL A 298 -18.29 -0.12 -27.63
CA VAL A 298 -17.47 0.08 -26.43
C VAL A 298 -17.20 1.55 -26.16
N SER A 299 -16.75 2.31 -27.17
CA SER A 299 -16.46 3.74 -27.00
C SER A 299 -17.73 4.57 -26.83
N GLU A 300 -18.80 4.25 -27.56
CA GLU A 300 -20.11 4.91 -27.41
C GLU A 300 -20.72 4.67 -26.03
N THR A 301 -20.54 3.48 -25.44
CA THR A 301 -20.99 3.21 -24.06
C THR A 301 -20.14 3.98 -23.05
N MET A 302 -18.82 4.06 -23.25
CA MET A 302 -17.95 4.86 -22.39
C MET A 302 -18.25 6.36 -22.50
N TYR A 303 -18.66 6.85 -23.68
CA TYR A 303 -19.16 8.20 -23.84
C TYR A 303 -20.42 8.45 -23.00
N GLU A 304 -21.38 7.51 -23.01
CA GLU A 304 -22.57 7.61 -22.16
C GLU A 304 -22.21 7.58 -20.66
N ALA A 305 -21.22 6.78 -20.27
CA ALA A 305 -20.69 6.78 -18.90
C ALA A 305 -20.13 8.16 -18.52
N ALA A 306 -19.44 8.84 -19.44
CA ALA A 306 -18.97 10.21 -19.20
C ALA A 306 -20.12 11.22 -19.04
N LEU A 307 -21.20 11.07 -19.80
CA LEU A 307 -22.40 11.90 -19.61
C LEU A 307 -23.03 11.65 -18.23
N PHE A 308 -23.09 10.39 -17.78
CA PHE A 308 -23.60 10.02 -16.47
C PHE A 308 -22.77 10.64 -15.33
N TRP A 309 -21.46 10.44 -15.34
CA TRP A 309 -20.55 10.96 -14.31
C TRP A 309 -20.59 12.49 -14.18
N ARG A 310 -20.87 13.21 -15.28
CA ARG A 310 -20.94 14.67 -15.30
C ARG A 310 -22.36 15.24 -15.18
N GLY A 311 -23.38 14.40 -15.03
CA GLY A 311 -24.79 14.84 -14.97
C GLY A 311 -25.25 15.58 -16.23
N LEU A 312 -24.81 15.11 -17.41
CA LEU A 312 -25.12 15.72 -18.70
C LEU A 312 -26.37 15.08 -19.33
N PRO A 313 -26.95 15.70 -20.39
CA PRO A 313 -28.05 15.11 -21.14
C PRO A 313 -27.67 13.74 -21.69
N ALA A 314 -28.50 12.72 -21.42
CA ALA A 314 -28.31 11.38 -21.95
C ALA A 314 -28.40 11.39 -23.48
N TYR A 315 -27.54 10.61 -24.15
CA TYR A 315 -27.52 10.51 -25.61
C TYR A 315 -27.98 9.13 -26.05
N TYR A 316 -27.25 8.07 -25.71
CA TYR A 316 -27.61 6.69 -26.05
C TYR A 316 -28.65 6.09 -25.10
N GLY A 317 -28.70 6.55 -23.84
CA GLY A 317 -29.56 6.00 -22.79
C GLY A 317 -31.07 6.10 -23.06
N GLU A 318 -31.48 7.02 -23.94
CA GLU A 318 -32.90 7.25 -24.31
C GLU A 318 -33.22 6.96 -25.77
N THR A 319 -32.19 6.69 -26.60
CA THR A 319 -32.36 6.57 -28.05
C THR A 319 -32.88 5.19 -28.46
N VAL A 320 -32.76 4.19 -27.58
CA VAL A 320 -33.14 2.81 -27.86
C VAL A 320 -34.25 2.32 -26.91
N THR A 321 -35.41 1.93 -27.47
CA THR A 321 -36.58 1.48 -26.68
C THR A 321 -36.47 0.08 -26.08
N GLU A 322 -35.27 -0.50 -26.03
CA GLU A 322 -35.05 -1.89 -25.63
C GLU A 322 -34.61 -2.04 -24.18
N HIS A 323 -33.74 -1.15 -23.72
CA HIS A 323 -33.22 -1.06 -22.36
C HIS A 323 -33.28 0.42 -21.99
N THR A 324 -34.16 0.76 -21.07
CA THR A 324 -34.34 2.14 -20.62
C THR A 324 -33.35 2.42 -19.50
N THR A 325 -32.79 3.63 -19.50
CA THR A 325 -32.06 4.16 -18.35
C THR A 325 -32.91 4.04 -17.07
N ASP A 326 -32.26 3.69 -15.96
CA ASP A 326 -32.90 3.69 -14.66
C ASP A 326 -33.47 5.08 -14.36
N PRO A 327 -34.78 5.23 -14.10
CA PRO A 327 -35.34 6.52 -13.74
C PRO A 327 -34.69 7.15 -12.51
N ALA A 328 -34.06 6.37 -11.63
CA ALA A 328 -33.30 6.88 -10.49
C ALA A 328 -31.95 7.51 -10.91
N ALA A 329 -31.40 7.15 -12.06
CA ALA A 329 -30.17 7.75 -12.59
C ALA A 329 -30.43 9.09 -13.30
N LEU A 330 -31.67 9.59 -13.35
CA LEU A 330 -32.06 10.78 -14.12
C LEU A 330 -32.59 11.89 -13.21
N GLU A 331 -31.96 13.07 -13.27
CA GLU A 331 -32.42 14.27 -12.57
C GLU A 331 -33.71 14.84 -13.22
N SER A 332 -33.81 14.77 -14.55
CA SER A 332 -34.97 15.25 -15.31
C SER A 332 -35.21 14.39 -16.55
N THR A 333 -36.47 14.38 -17.02
CA THR A 333 -36.92 13.71 -18.25
C THR A 333 -37.63 14.65 -19.23
N ASP A 334 -37.78 15.94 -18.90
CA ASP A 334 -38.46 16.95 -19.74
C ASP A 334 -37.60 18.23 -19.81
N PRO A 335 -37.21 18.73 -21.00
CA PRO A 335 -37.56 18.26 -22.36
C PRO A 335 -36.65 17.14 -22.93
N VAL A 336 -35.55 16.81 -22.24
CA VAL A 336 -34.58 15.75 -22.57
C VAL A 336 -34.19 15.06 -21.25
N ALA A 337 -33.84 13.78 -21.29
CA ALA A 337 -33.31 13.10 -20.11
C ALA A 337 -31.93 13.64 -19.75
N VAL A 338 -31.73 13.96 -18.47
CA VAL A 338 -30.45 14.45 -17.93
C VAL A 338 -30.06 13.55 -16.78
N TYR A 339 -28.82 13.06 -16.80
CA TYR A 339 -28.31 12.21 -15.74
C TYR A 339 -28.23 12.96 -14.41
N GLU A 340 -28.61 12.29 -13.33
CA GLU A 340 -28.28 12.71 -11.98
C GLU A 340 -26.82 12.33 -11.73
N GLN A 341 -25.94 13.34 -11.60
CA GLN A 341 -24.56 13.11 -11.25
C GLN A 341 -24.49 12.36 -9.91
N PRO A 342 -23.80 11.21 -9.81
CA PRO A 342 -23.64 10.50 -8.55
C PRO A 342 -23.11 11.44 -7.47
N GLN A 343 -23.73 11.43 -6.28
CA GLN A 343 -23.35 12.37 -5.21
C GLN A 343 -21.88 12.17 -4.82
N SER A 344 -21.00 12.98 -5.38
CA SER A 344 -19.59 12.99 -5.05
C SER A 344 -19.41 13.66 -3.69
N GLN A 345 -19.21 12.86 -2.64
CA GLN A 345 -18.47 13.41 -1.51
C GLN A 345 -17.06 13.74 -2.03
N VAL A 346 -16.54 14.90 -1.66
CA VAL A 346 -15.22 15.42 -2.12
C VAL A 346 -14.08 14.40 -1.99
N CYS A 347 -14.22 13.38 -1.13
CA CYS A 347 -13.22 12.34 -0.91
C CYS A 347 -13.62 10.94 -1.43
N ALA A 348 -14.75 10.78 -2.12
CA ALA A 348 -15.15 9.51 -2.71
C ALA A 348 -14.42 9.30 -4.04
N LYS A 349 -13.72 8.17 -4.18
CA LYS A 349 -13.11 7.76 -5.45
C LYS A 349 -14.18 7.18 -6.39
N ASN A 350 -14.08 7.46 -7.69
CA ASN A 350 -15.00 6.96 -8.72
C ASN A 350 -14.27 6.02 -9.68
N PHE A 351 -14.91 4.91 -10.03
CA PHE A 351 -14.31 3.87 -10.86
C PHE A 351 -15.26 3.39 -11.95
N ASN A 352 -14.73 3.18 -13.14
CA ASN A 352 -15.33 2.35 -14.18
C ASN A 352 -14.66 0.98 -14.20
N VAL A 353 -15.45 -0.09 -14.31
CA VAL A 353 -14.94 -1.44 -14.57
C VAL A 353 -15.59 -1.93 -15.85
N LEU A 354 -14.83 -1.89 -16.95
CA LEU A 354 -15.29 -2.27 -18.27
C LEU A 354 -14.92 -3.72 -18.57
N LEU A 355 -15.90 -4.59 -18.77
CA LEU A 355 -15.70 -5.99 -19.13
C LEU A 355 -16.25 -6.25 -20.53
N THR A 356 -15.42 -6.74 -21.45
CA THR A 356 -15.84 -7.09 -22.83
C THR A 356 -15.11 -8.29 -23.41
N ASP A 357 -15.78 -9.04 -24.29
CA ASP A 357 -15.23 -10.19 -25.01
C ASP A 357 -14.97 -9.92 -26.50
N GLY A 358 -15.23 -8.70 -26.97
CA GLY A 358 -15.43 -8.45 -28.38
C GLY A 358 -14.72 -7.19 -28.86
N VAL A 359 -14.25 -7.24 -30.10
CA VAL A 359 -13.78 -6.03 -30.80
C VAL A 359 -14.95 -5.07 -31.08
N PRO A 360 -14.71 -3.76 -31.14
CA PRO A 360 -15.76 -2.77 -31.37
C PRO A 360 -16.56 -2.99 -32.66
N VAL A 361 -17.89 -2.97 -32.55
CA VAL A 361 -18.86 -3.07 -33.66
C VAL A 361 -20.00 -2.10 -33.40
N SER A 362 -20.45 -1.40 -34.45
CA SER A 362 -21.42 -0.29 -34.33
C SER A 362 -20.96 0.76 -33.32
N ASP A 363 -19.71 1.19 -33.46
CA ASP A 363 -18.99 2.05 -32.51
C ASP A 363 -18.26 3.18 -33.24
N ALA A 364 -19.00 3.95 -34.05
CA ALA A 364 -18.44 4.86 -35.06
C ALA A 364 -18.75 6.33 -34.81
N GLU A 365 -19.70 6.66 -33.92
CA GLU A 365 -20.19 8.03 -33.76
C GLU A 365 -19.35 8.85 -32.77
N THR A 366 -18.61 8.21 -31.87
CA THR A 366 -17.84 8.89 -30.82
C THR A 366 -16.91 10.00 -31.34
N PRO A 367 -16.18 9.89 -32.47
CA PRO A 367 -15.31 10.96 -32.95
C PRO A 367 -16.05 12.28 -33.24
N ASP A 368 -17.35 12.21 -33.57
CA ASP A 368 -18.19 13.38 -33.86
C ASP A 368 -18.90 13.93 -32.60
N LEU A 369 -18.81 13.23 -31.46
CA LEU A 369 -19.53 13.55 -30.22
C LEU A 369 -18.65 14.05 -29.08
N VAL A 370 -17.42 13.54 -28.96
CA VAL A 370 -16.52 13.83 -27.82
C VAL A 370 -16.23 15.32 -27.63
N ASP A 371 -16.19 16.09 -28.72
CA ASP A 371 -15.99 17.55 -28.68
C ASP A 371 -17.15 18.31 -28.00
N ASN A 372 -18.28 17.65 -27.75
CA ASN A 372 -19.39 18.22 -26.98
C ASN A 372 -19.24 18.02 -25.47
N LEU A 373 -18.28 17.19 -25.02
CA LEU A 373 -17.96 17.09 -23.60
C LEU A 373 -17.30 18.41 -23.17
N PRO A 374 -17.72 18.99 -22.02
CA PRO A 374 -17.11 20.22 -21.54
C PRO A 374 -15.60 20.03 -21.32
N ASP A 375 -14.83 21.06 -21.70
CA ASP A 375 -13.38 21.14 -21.53
C ASP A 375 -12.53 20.08 -22.26
N TRP A 376 -13.12 19.22 -23.10
CA TRP A 376 -12.42 18.18 -23.88
C TRP A 376 -11.09 18.63 -24.52
N PHE A 377 -11.10 19.74 -25.27
CA PHE A 377 -9.91 20.26 -25.93
C PHE A 377 -8.86 20.78 -24.93
N ASP A 378 -9.32 21.38 -23.83
CA ASP A 378 -8.43 21.92 -22.81
C ASP A 378 -7.80 20.77 -21.98
N THR A 379 -8.53 19.67 -21.76
CA THR A 379 -8.04 18.47 -21.09
C THR A 379 -7.06 17.67 -21.97
N LEU A 380 -7.44 17.32 -23.20
CA LEU A 380 -6.65 16.40 -24.04
C LEU A 380 -5.68 17.10 -25.01
N GLY A 381 -5.89 18.39 -25.29
CA GLY A 381 -5.05 19.18 -26.21
C GLY A 381 -5.31 18.95 -27.70
N TYR A 382 -6.38 18.22 -28.07
CA TYR A 382 -6.82 18.02 -29.44
C TYR A 382 -8.35 17.86 -29.54
N ALA A 383 -8.88 18.02 -30.75
CA ALA A 383 -10.28 17.82 -31.08
C ALA A 383 -10.50 16.42 -31.69
N GLY A 384 -11.67 15.84 -31.44
CA GLY A 384 -12.00 14.46 -31.81
C GLY A 384 -11.14 13.45 -31.07
N CYS A 385 -10.97 12.27 -31.67
CA CYS A 385 -10.22 11.15 -31.09
C CYS A 385 -8.93 10.84 -31.85
N THR A 386 -8.03 10.13 -31.19
CA THR A 386 -6.77 9.57 -31.67
C THR A 386 -6.98 8.29 -32.47
N GLY A 387 -7.77 8.41 -33.53
CA GLY A 387 -8.11 7.30 -34.40
C GLY A 387 -9.48 7.52 -35.02
N THR A 388 -9.82 6.70 -36.01
CA THR A 388 -11.11 6.81 -36.71
C THR A 388 -11.71 5.45 -37.02
N ASN A 389 -11.11 4.37 -36.53
CA ASN A 389 -11.70 3.04 -36.60
C ASN A 389 -12.71 2.89 -35.45
N LEU A 390 -13.49 1.82 -35.52
CA LEU A 390 -14.51 1.54 -34.52
C LEU A 390 -13.86 1.37 -33.15
N GLY A 391 -14.36 2.12 -32.16
CA GLY A 391 -13.89 2.08 -30.77
C GLY A 391 -12.57 2.77 -30.49
N ASP A 392 -11.94 3.41 -31.49
CA ASP A 392 -10.67 4.15 -31.31
C ASP A 392 -10.80 5.37 -30.38
N CYS A 393 -12.01 5.78 -29.99
CA CYS A 393 -12.21 6.86 -29.01
C CYS A 393 -12.18 6.38 -27.56
N LEU A 394 -12.19 5.07 -27.30
CA LEU A 394 -12.35 4.54 -25.96
C LEU A 394 -11.27 5.08 -25.01
N ASP A 395 -10.02 5.01 -25.43
CA ASP A 395 -8.85 5.40 -24.63
C ASP A 395 -8.74 6.92 -24.43
N ASP A 396 -9.27 7.71 -25.37
CA ASP A 396 -9.41 9.16 -25.20
C ASP A 396 -10.49 9.52 -24.19
N ILE A 397 -11.64 8.82 -24.21
CA ILE A 397 -12.73 9.09 -23.28
C ILE A 397 -12.32 8.67 -21.86
N THR A 398 -11.62 7.55 -21.70
CA THR A 398 -11.10 7.15 -20.38
C THR A 398 -10.02 8.10 -19.89
N ALA A 399 -9.12 8.58 -20.78
CA ALA A 399 -8.16 9.63 -20.44
C ALA A 399 -8.85 10.91 -19.97
N TYR A 400 -9.87 11.33 -20.71
CA TYR A 400 -10.64 12.52 -20.41
C TYR A 400 -11.31 12.42 -19.03
N LEU A 401 -11.95 11.29 -18.72
CA LEU A 401 -12.55 11.04 -17.41
C LEU A 401 -11.55 10.96 -16.25
N HIS A 402 -10.30 10.62 -16.54
CA HIS A 402 -9.24 10.55 -15.55
C HIS A 402 -8.54 11.90 -15.31
N LEU A 403 -8.51 12.77 -16.32
CA LEU A 403 -7.78 14.05 -16.29
C LEU A 403 -8.69 15.26 -16.03
N ASP A 404 -9.96 15.19 -16.39
CA ASP A 404 -10.92 16.29 -16.19
C ASP A 404 -11.76 16.06 -14.94
N ASP A 405 -11.98 17.12 -14.17
CA ASP A 405 -12.88 17.08 -13.03
C ASP A 405 -14.33 16.90 -13.50
N ILE A 406 -14.99 15.82 -13.06
CA ILE A 406 -16.37 15.54 -13.44
C ILE A 406 -17.35 16.49 -12.76
N SER A 407 -16.93 17.21 -11.72
CA SER A 407 -17.77 18.06 -10.87
C SER A 407 -17.24 19.49 -10.80
N THR A 408 -18.04 20.39 -10.23
CA THR A 408 -17.64 21.78 -9.95
C THR A 408 -17.46 22.05 -8.46
N GLU A 409 -17.56 21.00 -7.64
CA GLU A 409 -17.33 21.05 -6.21
C GLU A 409 -15.84 21.26 -5.88
N THR A 410 -15.51 21.52 -4.62
CA THR A 410 -14.11 21.76 -4.24
C THR A 410 -13.33 20.45 -4.14
N GLY A 411 -12.19 20.36 -4.81
CA GLY A 411 -11.37 19.13 -4.96
C GLY A 411 -11.53 18.57 -6.37
N GLU A 412 -10.69 17.62 -6.79
CA GLU A 412 -10.82 16.97 -8.11
C GLU A 412 -11.58 15.65 -7.97
N GLN A 413 -12.64 15.47 -8.76
CA GLN A 413 -13.41 14.25 -8.84
C GLN A 413 -13.16 13.59 -10.19
N VAL A 414 -12.12 12.77 -10.26
CA VAL A 414 -11.78 12.01 -11.47
C VAL A 414 -12.39 10.61 -11.41
N VAL A 415 -12.43 9.93 -12.56
CA VAL A 415 -12.88 8.54 -12.68
C VAL A 415 -11.75 7.66 -13.21
N THR A 416 -11.34 6.68 -12.40
CA THR A 416 -10.35 5.67 -12.79
C THR A 416 -11.02 4.54 -13.57
N THR A 417 -10.45 4.11 -14.70
CA THR A 417 -11.06 3.04 -15.51
C THR A 417 -10.19 1.78 -15.54
N HIS A 418 -10.69 0.69 -14.97
CA HIS A 418 -10.14 -0.67 -15.15
C HIS A 418 -10.83 -1.36 -16.32
N THR A 419 -10.10 -2.24 -17.00
CA THR A 419 -10.64 -3.02 -18.12
C THR A 419 -10.36 -4.51 -17.97
N ILE A 420 -11.31 -5.34 -18.40
CA ILE A 420 -11.21 -6.80 -18.40
C ILE A 420 -11.51 -7.30 -19.82
N ALA A 421 -10.52 -7.92 -20.45
CA ALA A 421 -10.71 -8.68 -21.67
C ALA A 421 -11.12 -10.12 -21.31
N PHE A 422 -12.33 -10.53 -21.73
CA PHE A 422 -12.85 -11.85 -21.43
C PHE A 422 -12.77 -12.81 -22.62
N ALA A 423 -12.13 -13.97 -22.45
CA ALA A 423 -11.95 -15.05 -23.41
C ALA A 423 -11.25 -14.69 -24.73
N GLU A 424 -10.88 -13.43 -24.93
CA GLU A 424 -10.20 -12.90 -26.11
C GLU A 424 -9.10 -11.93 -25.69
N THR A 425 -8.03 -11.82 -26.48
CA THR A 425 -6.98 -10.80 -26.25
C THR A 425 -7.34 -9.51 -26.97
N LEU A 426 -7.53 -8.42 -26.22
CA LEU A 426 -8.01 -7.14 -26.73
C LEU A 426 -7.03 -5.99 -26.37
N PRO A 427 -5.93 -5.79 -27.14
CA PRO A 427 -4.87 -4.83 -26.78
C PRO A 427 -5.31 -3.36 -26.66
N TYR A 428 -6.44 -2.98 -27.26
CA TYR A 428 -6.94 -1.60 -27.13
C TYR A 428 -7.49 -1.30 -25.73
N LEU A 429 -7.91 -2.33 -24.97
CA LEU A 429 -8.34 -2.17 -23.58
C LEU A 429 -7.16 -1.86 -22.66
N GLU A 430 -5.99 -2.43 -22.92
CA GLU A 430 -4.76 -2.14 -22.18
C GLU A 430 -4.39 -0.66 -22.26
N ILE A 431 -4.46 -0.08 -23.47
CA ILE A 431 -4.23 1.35 -23.70
C ILE A 431 -5.30 2.19 -22.98
N ALA A 432 -6.57 1.77 -23.06
CA ALA A 432 -7.67 2.49 -22.43
C ALA A 432 -7.59 2.50 -20.89
N ALA A 433 -7.21 1.39 -20.27
CA ALA A 433 -6.96 1.31 -18.83
C ALA A 433 -5.78 2.19 -18.42
N ALA A 434 -4.64 2.05 -19.11
CA ALA A 434 -3.44 2.82 -18.82
C ALA A 434 -3.67 4.34 -18.92
N ARG A 435 -4.43 4.78 -19.93
CA ARG A 435 -4.79 6.19 -20.10
C ARG A 435 -5.87 6.65 -19.13
N GLY A 436 -6.78 5.77 -18.72
CA GLY A 436 -7.80 5.99 -17.71
C GLY A 436 -7.33 5.85 -16.26
N GLY A 437 -6.01 5.74 -16.03
CA GLY A 437 -5.40 5.65 -14.70
C GLY A 437 -5.66 4.34 -13.95
N GLY A 438 -6.14 3.30 -14.62
CA GLY A 438 -6.45 1.99 -14.03
C GLY A 438 -5.71 0.83 -14.69
N ASP A 439 -6.02 -0.37 -14.24
CA ASP A 439 -5.34 -1.61 -14.65
C ASP A 439 -6.11 -2.42 -15.71
N PHE A 440 -5.36 -3.18 -16.50
CA PHE A 440 -5.87 -4.12 -17.49
C PHE A 440 -5.77 -5.56 -16.99
N PHE A 441 -6.84 -6.32 -17.17
CA PHE A 441 -6.91 -7.74 -16.79
C PHE A 441 -7.35 -8.59 -17.98
N GLN A 442 -6.77 -9.79 -18.07
CA GLN A 442 -7.20 -10.85 -18.99
C GLN A 442 -7.83 -11.97 -18.17
N ALA A 443 -9.01 -12.43 -18.57
CA ALA A 443 -9.69 -13.56 -17.96
C ALA A 443 -10.29 -14.46 -19.05
N ASP A 444 -10.18 -15.78 -18.89
CA ASP A 444 -10.67 -16.73 -19.90
C ASP A 444 -11.76 -17.68 -19.36
N ASP A 445 -11.96 -17.69 -18.03
CA ASP A 445 -12.89 -18.60 -17.35
C ASP A 445 -13.39 -18.02 -16.01
N VAL A 446 -14.23 -18.78 -15.32
CA VAL A 446 -14.77 -18.41 -13.98
C VAL A 446 -13.66 -18.11 -12.96
N GLU A 447 -12.56 -18.86 -12.97
CA GLU A 447 -11.49 -18.74 -11.97
C GLU A 447 -10.70 -17.44 -12.18
N SER A 448 -10.19 -17.23 -13.39
CA SER A 448 -9.45 -16.04 -13.79
C SER A 448 -10.28 -14.76 -13.67
N LEU A 449 -11.57 -14.80 -14.04
CA LEU A 449 -12.47 -13.66 -13.88
C LEU A 449 -12.74 -13.31 -12.40
N THR A 450 -12.87 -14.33 -11.54
CA THR A 450 -13.02 -14.12 -10.09
C THR A 450 -11.79 -13.43 -9.51
N VAL A 451 -10.59 -13.84 -9.93
CA VAL A 451 -9.33 -13.21 -9.48
C VAL A 451 -9.24 -11.76 -9.95
N ALA A 452 -9.47 -11.49 -11.24
CA ALA A 452 -9.41 -10.14 -11.81
C ALA A 452 -10.36 -9.15 -11.08
N LEU A 453 -11.62 -9.55 -10.87
CA LEU A 453 -12.60 -8.70 -10.18
C LEU A 453 -12.23 -8.48 -8.69
N LEU A 454 -11.61 -9.46 -8.02
CA LEU A 454 -11.13 -9.27 -6.64
C LEU A 454 -9.94 -8.32 -6.56
N GLU A 455 -9.01 -8.37 -7.52
CA GLU A 455 -7.87 -7.47 -7.58
C GLU A 455 -8.33 -6.02 -7.78
N ILE A 456 -9.26 -5.80 -8.71
CA ILE A 456 -9.91 -4.48 -8.92
C ILE A 456 -10.56 -3.98 -7.62
N VAL A 457 -11.33 -4.82 -6.93
CA VAL A 457 -11.97 -4.41 -5.67
C VAL A 457 -10.94 -4.06 -4.59
N ASN A 458 -9.79 -4.74 -4.54
CA ASN A 458 -8.74 -4.41 -3.59
C ASN A 458 -8.08 -3.06 -3.92
N ASP A 459 -7.75 -2.80 -5.19
CA ASP A 459 -7.16 -1.53 -5.61
C ASP A 459 -8.07 -0.33 -5.31
N ILE A 460 -9.37 -0.50 -5.56
CA ILE A 460 -10.43 0.47 -5.22
C ILE A 460 -10.37 0.90 -3.74
N THR A 461 -9.83 0.05 -2.85
CA THR A 461 -9.75 0.29 -1.41
C THR A 461 -8.41 0.86 -0.88
N ASP A 462 -7.34 0.95 -1.69
CA ASP A 462 -5.98 1.35 -1.25
C ASP A 462 -5.70 2.89 -1.29
N ARG A 463 -4.73 3.39 -0.46
CA ARG A 463 -4.43 4.84 -0.24
C ARG A 463 -2.91 5.20 -0.22
N SER A 464 -2.49 6.23 -0.96
CA SER A 464 -1.11 6.80 -0.95
C SER A 464 -1.01 8.10 -0.13
N LEU A 465 0.08 8.34 0.62
CA LEU A 465 0.20 9.44 1.60
C LEU A 465 1.66 9.93 1.79
N SER A 466 1.96 11.23 1.60
CA SER A 466 3.31 11.79 1.84
C SER A 466 3.38 12.64 3.12
N PHE A 467 4.20 12.24 4.11
CA PHE A 467 4.27 12.91 5.43
C PHE A 467 5.67 13.27 5.98
N ALA A 468 6.76 13.02 5.25
CA ALA A 468 8.12 13.31 5.75
C ALA A 468 8.58 14.75 5.43
N ALA A 469 9.27 15.40 6.38
CA ALA A 469 9.77 16.77 6.21
C ALA A 469 10.84 16.84 5.10
N PRO A 470 10.74 17.77 4.15
CA PRO A 470 11.67 17.82 3.02
C PRO A 470 13.08 18.25 3.45
N ALA A 471 14.11 17.88 2.68
CA ALA A 471 15.48 18.34 2.87
C ALA A 471 15.85 19.42 1.86
N VAL A 472 16.54 20.46 2.34
CA VAL A 472 17.10 21.54 1.52
C VAL A 472 18.58 21.67 1.86
N ALA A 473 19.43 21.66 0.85
CA ALA A 473 20.87 21.89 1.03
C ALA A 473 21.19 23.37 1.25
N VAL A 474 22.08 23.68 2.19
CA VAL A 474 22.61 25.04 2.36
C VAL A 474 23.69 25.28 1.32
N ASN A 475 23.65 26.43 0.63
CA ASN A 475 24.66 26.77 -0.37
C ASN A 475 26.02 26.99 0.34
N THR A 476 26.98 26.10 0.11
CA THR A 476 28.31 26.14 0.77
C THR A 476 29.20 27.27 0.22
N PHE A 477 28.99 27.68 -1.04
CA PHE A 477 29.67 28.78 -1.71
C PHE A 477 29.10 30.16 -1.33
N ASN A 478 27.81 30.20 -0.95
CA ASN A 478 27.16 31.38 -0.36
C ASN A 478 26.27 31.00 0.83
N ARG A 479 26.87 30.91 2.02
CA ARG A 479 26.22 30.48 3.29
C ARG A 479 25.11 31.40 3.82
N THR A 480 24.72 32.43 3.06
CA THR A 480 23.54 33.28 3.36
C THR A 480 22.30 32.89 2.55
N GLN A 481 22.42 31.91 1.65
CA GLN A 481 21.36 31.40 0.80
C GLN A 481 21.30 29.86 0.90
N ASN A 482 20.12 29.29 0.73
CA ASN A 482 19.97 27.86 0.48
C ASN A 482 20.12 27.60 -1.03
N LEU A 483 20.41 26.35 -1.41
CA LEU A 483 20.18 25.94 -2.79
C LEU A 483 18.67 25.91 -3.05
N ASN A 484 18.27 26.17 -4.30
CA ASN A 484 16.87 26.10 -4.68
C ASN A 484 16.38 24.65 -4.80
N ASP A 485 17.27 23.66 -4.78
CA ASP A 485 16.90 22.25 -4.85
C ASP A 485 16.25 21.79 -3.54
N LEU A 486 15.09 21.12 -3.67
CA LEU A 486 14.27 20.56 -2.61
C LEU A 486 14.16 19.04 -2.81
N PHE A 487 14.53 18.26 -1.80
CA PHE A 487 14.43 16.80 -1.83
C PHE A 487 13.29 16.35 -0.92
N MET A 488 12.30 15.68 -1.49
CA MET A 488 11.10 15.27 -0.79
C MET A 488 10.98 13.76 -0.81
N THR A 489 10.80 13.18 0.37
CA THR A 489 10.51 11.77 0.56
C THR A 489 9.01 11.52 0.53
N THR A 490 8.56 10.54 -0.24
CA THR A 490 7.15 10.15 -0.36
C THR A 490 6.98 8.66 -0.05
N PHE A 491 5.80 8.23 0.41
CA PHE A 491 5.49 6.82 0.65
C PHE A 491 4.00 6.51 0.43
N ALA A 492 3.64 5.23 0.31
CA ALA A 492 2.24 4.81 0.33
C ALA A 492 2.02 3.81 1.46
N ALA A 493 0.98 4.04 2.26
CA ALA A 493 0.60 3.12 3.31
C ALA A 493 -0.14 1.92 2.69
N ARG A 494 0.34 0.71 2.97
CA ARG A 494 -0.28 -0.54 2.49
C ARG A 494 -0.63 -1.46 3.65
N GLU A 495 -1.60 -2.34 3.47
CA GLU A 495 -1.83 -3.45 4.41
C GLU A 495 -0.79 -4.58 4.24
N LYS A 496 0.46 -4.24 3.89
CA LYS A 496 1.54 -5.13 3.47
C LYS A 496 2.80 -4.91 4.32
N TYR A 497 3.67 -5.92 4.37
CA TYR A 497 4.93 -5.84 5.11
C TYR A 497 5.85 -4.75 4.54
N HIS A 498 5.92 -4.64 3.21
CA HIS A 498 6.58 -3.57 2.49
C HIS A 498 5.59 -2.42 2.21
N TRP A 499 6.02 -1.20 2.52
CA TRP A 499 5.35 0.01 2.06
C TRP A 499 6.27 0.67 1.03
N PRO A 500 5.76 1.00 -0.17
CA PRO A 500 6.59 1.64 -1.18
C PRO A 500 6.95 3.05 -0.73
N GLY A 501 8.14 3.48 -1.09
CA GLY A 501 8.69 4.80 -0.86
C GLY A 501 9.47 5.33 -2.05
N ASN A 502 9.73 6.64 -2.03
CA ASN A 502 10.50 7.31 -3.06
C ASN A 502 11.18 8.58 -2.52
N LEU A 503 12.15 9.08 -3.26
CA LEU A 503 12.80 10.37 -3.06
C LEU A 503 12.68 11.16 -4.37
N LYS A 504 12.00 12.29 -4.34
CA LYS A 504 11.77 13.17 -5.49
C LYS A 504 12.53 14.47 -5.33
N LYS A 505 12.99 15.04 -6.45
CA LYS A 505 13.66 16.34 -6.50
C LYS A 505 12.74 17.39 -7.12
N TYR A 506 12.57 18.50 -6.42
CA TYR A 506 11.85 19.69 -6.88
C TYR A 506 12.73 20.92 -6.70
N ARG A 507 12.24 22.09 -7.09
CA ARG A 507 12.88 23.37 -6.79
C ARG A 507 11.96 24.34 -6.09
N ILE A 508 12.54 25.28 -5.37
CA ILE A 508 11.83 26.44 -4.84
C ILE A 508 12.09 27.62 -5.76
N ASP A 509 11.02 28.20 -6.31
CA ASP A 509 11.05 29.46 -7.05
C ASP A 509 10.00 30.42 -6.50
N ASP A 510 10.40 31.66 -6.21
CA ASP A 510 9.60 32.70 -5.52
C ASP A 510 8.81 32.25 -4.26
N GLY A 511 9.29 31.21 -3.56
CA GLY A 511 8.65 30.65 -2.37
C GLY A 511 7.62 29.55 -2.64
N GLU A 512 7.45 29.16 -3.90
CA GLU A 512 6.60 28.07 -4.36
C GLU A 512 7.45 26.86 -4.78
N ILE A 513 6.89 25.65 -4.67
CA ILE A 513 7.57 24.42 -5.09
C ILE A 513 7.22 24.18 -6.55
N VAL A 514 8.24 24.18 -7.41
CA VAL A 514 8.11 23.99 -8.85
C VAL A 514 8.72 22.68 -9.32
N ASP A 515 8.11 22.14 -10.37
CA ASP A 515 8.49 20.93 -11.06
C ASP A 515 9.67 21.18 -12.04
N ARG A 516 10.04 20.17 -12.82
CA ARG A 516 11.12 20.27 -13.82
C ARG A 516 10.81 21.25 -14.96
N ASN A 517 9.54 21.43 -15.29
CA ASN A 517 9.08 22.31 -16.37
C ASN A 517 8.97 23.78 -15.90
N GLY A 518 8.99 24.00 -14.59
CA GLY A 518 8.84 25.31 -13.96
C GLY A 518 7.39 25.62 -13.56
N ASP A 519 6.51 24.61 -13.62
CA ASP A 519 5.13 24.69 -13.18
C ASP A 519 5.03 24.32 -11.69
N LEU A 520 3.92 24.67 -11.03
CA LEU A 520 3.72 24.33 -9.62
C LEU A 520 3.67 22.81 -9.44
N ALA A 521 4.47 22.29 -8.51
CA ALA A 521 4.46 20.86 -8.17
C ALA A 521 3.50 20.53 -7.03
N VAL A 522 3.21 21.49 -6.16
CA VAL A 522 2.38 21.32 -4.96
C VAL A 522 1.35 22.43 -4.90
N ASP A 523 0.10 22.08 -4.64
CA ASP A 523 -1.00 23.03 -4.47
C ASP A 523 -0.81 23.81 -3.15
N PRO A 524 -0.66 25.15 -3.20
CA PRO A 524 -0.52 25.98 -2.02
C PRO A 524 -1.73 25.95 -1.06
N ALA A 525 -2.90 25.53 -1.52
CA ALA A 525 -4.13 25.52 -0.73
C ALA A 525 -4.24 24.30 0.20
N ASN A 526 -3.82 23.12 -0.26
CA ASN A 526 -3.96 21.85 0.46
C ASN A 526 -2.62 21.15 0.77
N GLY A 527 -1.52 21.56 0.14
CA GLY A 527 -0.19 20.99 0.33
C GLY A 527 0.04 19.62 -0.34
N LEU A 528 -0.85 19.21 -1.26
CA LEU A 528 -0.72 17.99 -2.05
C LEU A 528 0.01 18.24 -3.37
N PHE A 529 0.62 17.20 -3.93
CA PHE A 529 1.22 17.27 -5.27
C PHE A 529 0.12 17.37 -6.33
N PHE A 530 0.35 18.17 -7.37
CA PHE A 530 -0.43 18.08 -8.61
C PHE A 530 -0.09 16.77 -9.33
N ASP A 531 -1.06 16.13 -9.97
CA ASP A 531 -0.84 14.85 -10.64
C ASP A 531 0.01 15.00 -11.92
N GLU A 532 -0.02 16.17 -12.57
CA GLU A 532 0.84 16.51 -13.71
C GLU A 532 2.26 16.92 -13.29
N ALA A 533 2.54 17.04 -11.99
CA ALA A 533 3.88 17.42 -11.55
C ALA A 533 4.91 16.40 -12.03
N ALA A 534 6.03 16.90 -12.56
CA ALA A 534 7.17 16.07 -12.94
C ALA A 534 8.39 16.43 -12.10
N SER A 535 8.81 15.53 -11.21
CA SER A 535 10.04 15.74 -10.45
C SER A 535 11.28 15.79 -11.38
N TYR A 536 12.34 16.46 -10.94
CA TYR A 536 13.52 16.76 -11.77
C TYR A 536 14.28 15.53 -12.27
N TRP A 537 14.12 14.39 -11.60
CA TRP A 537 14.75 13.14 -11.97
C TRP A 537 13.87 12.25 -12.85
N SER A 538 12.58 12.57 -13.00
CA SER A 538 11.63 11.72 -13.69
C SER A 538 11.67 11.91 -15.19
N ILE A 539 11.44 10.86 -15.99
CA ILE A 539 11.31 11.04 -17.45
C ILE A 539 9.95 11.68 -17.78
N GLY A 540 8.88 11.20 -17.16
CA GLY A 540 7.50 11.68 -17.32
C GLY A 540 6.93 12.40 -16.09
N THR A 541 5.61 12.59 -16.09
CA THR A 541 4.86 13.05 -14.92
C THR A 541 4.83 11.95 -13.87
N ASP A 542 5.03 12.33 -12.62
CA ASP A 542 5.08 11.40 -11.50
C ASP A 542 4.21 11.81 -10.31
N GLY A 543 3.79 13.08 -10.26
CA GLY A 543 2.77 13.61 -9.36
C GLY A 543 2.88 13.13 -7.92
N SER A 544 1.72 12.81 -7.34
CA SER A 544 1.59 12.21 -6.02
C SER A 544 1.96 10.71 -5.97
N ASN A 545 2.10 10.05 -7.12
CA ASN A 545 2.38 8.61 -7.20
C ASN A 545 3.80 8.29 -6.72
N VAL A 546 3.88 7.43 -5.70
CA VAL A 546 5.13 7.05 -5.04
C VAL A 546 5.95 6.08 -5.88
N GLU A 547 5.29 5.21 -6.65
CA GLU A 547 5.94 4.15 -7.44
C GLU A 547 6.42 4.65 -8.81
N LYS A 548 6.21 5.93 -9.12
CA LYS A 548 6.67 6.56 -10.37
C LYS A 548 7.71 7.65 -10.09
N GLY A 549 8.65 7.80 -11.02
CA GLY A 549 9.60 8.90 -11.05
C GLY A 549 10.63 8.92 -9.91
N GLY A 550 11.25 10.08 -9.72
CA GLY A 550 12.20 10.33 -8.64
C GLY A 550 13.45 9.47 -8.72
N ALA A 551 14.02 9.15 -7.55
CA ALA A 551 15.18 8.29 -7.43
C ALA A 551 14.86 6.83 -7.78
N LEU A 552 13.59 6.41 -7.59
CA LEU A 552 13.12 5.06 -7.88
C LEU A 552 13.28 4.71 -9.37
N GLU A 553 12.90 5.63 -10.28
CA GLU A 553 13.06 5.45 -11.73
C GLU A 553 14.54 5.34 -12.14
N ASN A 554 15.44 5.97 -11.38
CA ASN A 554 16.87 6.07 -11.69
C ASN A 554 17.74 5.07 -10.90
N LEU A 555 17.13 4.10 -10.22
CA LEU A 555 17.88 3.04 -9.54
C LEU A 555 18.75 2.27 -10.57
N PRO A 556 20.02 1.94 -10.25
CA PRO A 556 20.85 1.13 -11.12
C PRO A 556 20.23 -0.24 -11.41
N GLU A 557 20.58 -0.82 -12.56
CA GLU A 557 20.20 -2.20 -12.85
C GLU A 557 20.75 -3.15 -11.78
N PRO A 558 20.01 -4.23 -11.43
CA PRO A 558 20.39 -5.13 -10.33
C PRO A 558 21.80 -5.70 -10.46
N ALA A 559 22.29 -5.89 -11.70
CA ALA A 559 23.65 -6.37 -11.97
C ALA A 559 24.73 -5.36 -11.54
N ASP A 560 24.48 -4.06 -11.72
CA ASP A 560 25.42 -2.96 -11.50
C ASP A 560 25.22 -2.25 -10.16
N ARG A 561 24.09 -2.50 -9.47
CA ARG A 561 23.76 -1.90 -8.19
C ARG A 561 24.74 -2.30 -7.07
N ASN A 562 25.30 -1.29 -6.41
CA ASN A 562 26.24 -1.43 -5.29
C ASN A 562 25.49 -1.54 -3.95
N LEU A 563 25.21 -2.77 -3.51
CA LEU A 563 24.60 -3.04 -2.20
C LEU A 563 25.63 -3.59 -1.21
N TYR A 564 25.79 -2.90 -0.07
CA TYR A 564 26.76 -3.24 0.97
C TYR A 564 26.09 -3.58 2.30
N THR A 565 26.77 -4.40 3.10
CA THR A 565 26.44 -4.69 4.49
C THR A 565 27.71 -4.74 5.35
N ASN A 566 27.57 -4.75 6.67
CA ASN A 566 28.67 -4.81 7.64
C ASN A 566 28.85 -6.22 8.24
N LEU A 567 28.80 -7.24 7.39
CA LEU A 567 29.00 -8.63 7.79
C LEU A 567 30.48 -9.00 7.97
N SER A 568 31.37 -8.40 7.17
CA SER A 568 32.81 -8.68 7.25
C SER A 568 33.51 -7.86 8.34
N THR A 569 34.76 -8.22 8.66
CA THR A 569 35.60 -7.46 9.59
C THR A 569 36.22 -6.21 8.97
N SER A 570 36.05 -5.99 7.66
CA SER A 570 36.53 -4.79 6.97
C SER A 570 35.63 -3.61 7.28
N ASN A 571 36.24 -2.52 7.76
CA ASN A 571 35.56 -1.23 7.89
C ASN A 571 35.35 -0.53 6.53
N ASP A 572 36.01 -0.98 5.46
CA ASP A 572 35.73 -0.50 4.11
C ASP A 572 34.52 -1.26 3.55
N LEU A 573 33.39 -0.57 3.33
CA LEU A 573 32.16 -1.20 2.85
C LEU A 573 32.28 -1.66 1.39
N THR A 574 33.17 -1.06 0.60
CA THR A 574 33.44 -1.47 -0.79
C THR A 574 34.29 -2.74 -0.88
N ALA A 575 34.86 -3.21 0.25
CA ALA A 575 35.61 -4.46 0.27
C ALA A 575 34.70 -5.62 -0.13
N ALA A 576 35.23 -6.54 -0.96
CA ALA A 576 34.44 -7.62 -1.55
C ALA A 576 33.61 -8.42 -0.52
N GLY A 577 34.11 -8.64 0.70
CA GLY A 577 33.37 -9.39 1.73
C GLY A 577 32.14 -8.67 2.32
N ASN A 578 31.94 -7.38 2.04
CA ASN A 578 30.79 -6.60 2.48
C ASN A 578 29.70 -6.47 1.40
N ALA A 579 29.98 -6.88 0.14
CA ALA A 579 28.99 -6.77 -0.93
C ALA A 579 27.88 -7.83 -0.80
N VAL A 580 26.62 -7.40 -0.83
CA VAL A 580 25.45 -8.28 -0.95
C VAL A 580 25.28 -8.60 -2.44
N SER A 581 25.91 -9.68 -2.88
CA SER A 581 25.93 -10.08 -4.29
C SER A 581 25.97 -11.59 -4.43
N VAL A 582 25.52 -12.09 -5.59
CA VAL A 582 25.52 -13.53 -5.90
C VAL A 582 26.93 -14.12 -5.83
N ALA A 583 27.96 -13.34 -6.16
CA ALA A 583 29.35 -13.76 -6.04
C ALA A 583 29.76 -14.10 -4.59
N ASN A 584 29.05 -13.53 -3.60
CA ASN A 584 29.29 -13.73 -2.18
C ASN A 584 28.26 -14.64 -1.50
N GLU A 585 27.40 -15.33 -2.24
CA GLU A 585 26.34 -16.20 -1.69
C GLU A 585 26.85 -17.12 -0.56
N SER A 586 28.01 -17.75 -0.77
CA SER A 586 28.64 -18.66 0.20
C SER A 586 29.13 -18.02 1.51
N SER A 587 29.16 -16.69 1.58
CA SER A 587 29.55 -15.93 2.76
C SER A 587 28.36 -15.59 3.68
N PHE A 588 27.12 -15.79 3.21
CA PHE A 588 25.90 -15.63 4.00
C PHE A 588 25.44 -16.99 4.53
N THR A 589 25.23 -17.08 5.84
CA THR A 589 24.50 -18.22 6.41
C THR A 589 22.99 -17.97 6.30
N LEU A 590 22.19 -19.04 6.32
CA LEU A 590 20.72 -18.91 6.34
C LEU A 590 20.25 -17.97 7.46
N ALA A 591 20.85 -18.11 8.66
CA ALA A 591 20.51 -17.28 9.82
C ALA A 591 20.86 -15.80 9.64
N ASP A 592 21.91 -15.46 8.89
CA ASP A 592 22.25 -14.04 8.60
C ASP A 592 21.15 -13.36 7.79
N LEU A 593 20.46 -14.13 6.95
CA LEU A 593 19.35 -13.67 6.11
C LEU A 593 17.97 -13.98 6.70
N GLY A 594 17.90 -14.50 7.94
CA GLY A 594 16.61 -14.83 8.58
C GLY A 594 15.92 -16.07 8.00
N LEU A 595 16.63 -16.87 7.21
CA LEU A 595 16.15 -18.12 6.62
C LEU A 595 16.33 -19.30 7.58
N THR A 596 15.39 -20.24 7.53
CA THR A 596 15.43 -21.52 8.26
C THR A 596 15.84 -22.70 7.39
N GLY A 597 15.77 -22.54 6.06
CA GLY A 597 15.97 -23.60 5.07
C GLY A 597 14.69 -24.41 4.79
N ALA A 598 13.52 -23.85 5.10
CA ALA A 598 12.25 -24.46 4.77
C ALA A 598 12.02 -24.47 3.24
N ALA A 599 11.19 -25.39 2.74
CA ALA A 599 11.01 -25.60 1.30
C ALA A 599 10.26 -24.46 0.60
N ASP A 600 9.54 -23.64 1.37
CA ASP A 600 8.74 -22.48 0.97
C ASP A 600 9.49 -21.14 1.13
N GLU A 601 10.73 -21.16 1.61
CA GLU A 601 11.58 -19.97 1.68
C GLU A 601 12.34 -19.75 0.37
N PRO A 602 12.63 -18.49 -0.02
CA PRO A 602 13.52 -18.22 -1.13
C PRO A 602 14.92 -18.77 -0.84
N THR A 603 15.61 -19.19 -1.89
CA THR A 603 17.04 -19.53 -1.78
C THR A 603 17.86 -18.28 -1.44
N VAL A 604 19.04 -18.47 -0.85
CA VAL A 604 19.99 -17.37 -0.59
C VAL A 604 20.29 -16.59 -1.88
N ASN A 605 20.40 -17.30 -3.01
CA ASN A 605 20.64 -16.69 -4.31
C ASN A 605 19.49 -15.79 -4.77
N GLU A 606 18.25 -16.30 -4.75
CA GLU A 606 17.04 -15.56 -5.10
C GLU A 606 16.86 -14.34 -4.22
N LEU A 607 17.05 -14.50 -2.90
CA LEU A 607 16.90 -13.40 -1.96
C LEU A 607 17.94 -12.29 -2.16
N ILE A 608 19.19 -12.65 -2.47
CA ILE A 608 20.24 -11.67 -2.80
C ILE A 608 19.91 -10.95 -4.11
N ARG A 609 19.42 -11.65 -5.14
CA ARG A 609 19.01 -11.05 -6.41
C ARG A 609 17.86 -10.06 -6.20
N TRP A 610 16.83 -10.48 -5.47
CA TRP A 610 15.69 -9.64 -5.13
C TRP A 610 16.08 -8.42 -4.28
N ALA A 611 16.94 -8.59 -3.27
CA ALA A 611 17.43 -7.48 -2.44
C ALA A 611 18.21 -6.42 -3.26
N ARG A 612 18.84 -6.82 -4.37
CA ARG A 612 19.48 -5.92 -5.32
C ARG A 612 18.50 -5.26 -6.30
N GLY A 613 17.22 -5.61 -6.25
CA GLY A 613 16.16 -5.02 -7.08
C GLY A 613 15.85 -5.82 -8.34
N GLU A 614 16.32 -7.06 -8.45
CA GLU A 614 15.92 -7.94 -9.55
C GLU A 614 14.48 -8.41 -9.35
N ASP A 615 13.70 -8.40 -10.43
CA ASP A 615 12.33 -8.91 -10.39
C ASP A 615 12.36 -10.44 -10.47
N VAL A 616 12.52 -11.07 -9.31
CA VAL A 616 12.59 -12.54 -9.18
C VAL A 616 11.20 -13.17 -9.14
N GLN A 617 10.19 -12.40 -8.74
CA GLN A 617 8.82 -12.87 -8.52
C GLN A 617 7.87 -12.53 -9.66
N ASP A 618 8.34 -11.81 -10.68
CA ASP A 618 7.51 -11.31 -11.78
C ASP A 618 6.38 -10.44 -11.21
N GLU A 619 6.76 -9.46 -10.39
CA GLU A 619 5.83 -8.63 -9.60
C GLU A 619 4.86 -7.83 -10.49
N ASP A 620 5.27 -7.52 -11.72
CA ASP A 620 4.45 -6.85 -12.74
C ASP A 620 3.77 -7.82 -13.72
N GLY A 621 4.04 -9.13 -13.62
CA GLY A 621 3.54 -10.15 -14.53
C GLY A 621 4.10 -10.07 -15.96
N ILE A 622 5.19 -9.33 -16.17
CA ILE A 622 5.86 -9.14 -17.45
C ILE A 622 7.27 -9.78 -17.37
N PRO A 623 7.45 -11.01 -17.88
CA PRO A 623 8.71 -11.74 -17.75
C PRO A 623 9.95 -11.07 -18.37
N GLU A 624 9.75 -10.09 -19.26
CA GLU A 624 10.80 -9.26 -19.85
C GLU A 624 11.31 -8.16 -18.91
N THR A 625 10.52 -7.74 -17.93
CA THR A 625 10.93 -6.77 -16.91
C THR A 625 11.81 -7.47 -15.89
N THR A 626 13.13 -7.33 -16.01
CA THR A 626 14.05 -7.99 -15.07
C THR A 626 14.40 -7.14 -13.85
N SER A 627 13.92 -5.90 -13.77
CA SER A 627 14.25 -4.94 -12.71
C SER A 627 12.99 -4.40 -12.05
N ARG A 628 12.88 -4.61 -10.74
CA ARG A 628 11.72 -4.25 -9.90
C ARG A 628 11.55 -2.75 -9.66
N LYS A 629 12.66 -1.98 -9.72
CA LYS A 629 12.71 -0.53 -9.42
C LYS A 629 11.84 -0.13 -8.21
N ALA A 630 12.22 -0.59 -7.02
CA ALA A 630 11.42 -0.30 -5.82
C ALA A 630 12.29 0.00 -4.61
N MET A 631 11.73 0.84 -3.73
CA MET A 631 12.37 1.40 -2.54
C MET A 631 11.36 1.37 -1.39
N GLY A 632 11.83 1.12 -0.17
CA GLY A 632 10.99 1.15 1.02
C GLY A 632 10.59 2.57 1.42
N ASP A 633 9.56 2.68 2.23
CA ASP A 633 9.07 3.94 2.76
C ASP A 633 10.08 4.66 3.68
N PRO A 634 10.41 5.93 3.39
CA PRO A 634 11.08 6.84 4.31
C PRO A 634 10.06 7.54 5.23
N LEU A 635 9.40 6.79 6.12
CA LEU A 635 8.29 7.29 6.94
C LEU A 635 8.69 8.46 7.84
N HIS A 636 9.74 8.28 8.64
CA HIS A 636 10.24 9.33 9.54
C HIS A 636 11.64 9.82 9.18
N SER A 637 12.37 9.11 8.32
CA SER A 637 13.73 9.48 7.99
C SER A 637 13.77 10.77 7.17
N GLN A 638 14.24 11.86 7.79
CA GLN A 638 14.54 13.07 7.04
C GLN A 638 15.83 12.86 6.21
N PRO A 639 15.80 13.09 4.88
CA PRO A 639 16.99 12.97 4.06
C PRO A 639 18.02 14.07 4.39
N ALA A 640 19.28 13.81 4.06
CA ALA A 640 20.38 14.75 4.25
C ALA A 640 21.11 15.01 2.93
N ALA A 641 21.07 16.25 2.46
CA ALA A 641 21.81 16.67 1.29
C ALA A 641 23.18 17.25 1.71
N VAL A 642 24.27 16.70 1.15
CA VAL A 642 25.65 17.10 1.45
C VAL A 642 26.36 17.53 0.17
N VAL A 643 27.00 18.71 0.22
CA VAL A 643 27.84 19.22 -0.87
C VAL A 643 29.28 18.75 -0.70
N TYR A 644 29.84 18.13 -1.72
CA TYR A 644 31.21 17.64 -1.79
C TYR A 644 32.17 18.56 -2.57
N GLY A 645 31.62 19.50 -3.35
CA GLY A 645 32.39 20.44 -4.15
C GLY A 645 31.57 21.03 -5.28
N GLY A 646 32.22 21.29 -6.42
CA GLY A 646 31.57 21.85 -7.61
C GLY A 646 31.53 23.38 -7.60
N THR A 647 30.44 23.95 -8.11
CA THR A 647 30.21 25.41 -8.15
C THR A 647 28.83 25.77 -7.59
N ALA A 648 28.56 27.05 -7.39
CA ALA A 648 27.24 27.49 -6.92
C ALA A 648 26.09 27.15 -7.90
N ASP A 649 26.37 27.09 -9.20
CA ASP A 649 25.39 26.79 -10.25
C ASP A 649 25.28 25.28 -10.54
N ASP A 650 26.31 24.51 -10.17
CA ASP A 650 26.43 23.07 -10.40
C ASP A 650 27.20 22.43 -9.23
N PRO A 651 26.56 22.30 -8.04
CA PRO A 651 27.20 21.72 -6.88
C PRO A 651 27.26 20.20 -7.00
N ASP A 652 28.41 19.62 -6.61
CA ASP A 652 28.51 18.17 -6.43
C ASP A 652 27.80 17.81 -5.13
N LEU A 653 26.59 17.25 -5.24
CA LEU A 653 25.67 17.04 -4.12
C LEU A 653 25.19 15.59 -4.08
N VAL A 654 25.23 14.99 -2.88
CA VAL A 654 24.68 13.66 -2.61
C VAL A 654 23.59 13.77 -1.56
N VAL A 655 22.47 13.08 -1.78
CA VAL A 655 21.36 12.99 -0.84
C VAL A 655 21.36 11.62 -0.19
N TYR A 656 21.45 11.60 1.13
CA TYR A 656 21.36 10.38 1.92
C TYR A 656 19.95 10.24 2.49
N THR A 657 19.30 9.10 2.29
CA THR A 657 17.97 8.82 2.83
C THR A 657 17.91 7.40 3.40
N ALA A 658 17.08 7.16 4.41
CA ALA A 658 16.87 5.83 4.96
C ALA A 658 15.42 5.37 4.79
N THR A 659 15.23 4.05 4.76
CA THR A 659 13.93 3.43 4.52
C THR A 659 13.64 2.32 5.53
N ASN A 660 12.35 2.08 5.75
CA ASN A 660 11.89 1.04 6.66
C ASN A 660 12.07 -0.39 6.15
N ASP A 661 12.45 -0.56 4.88
CA ASP A 661 13.00 -1.82 4.37
C ASP A 661 14.39 -2.14 4.95
N GLY A 662 15.01 -1.16 5.63
CA GLY A 662 16.30 -1.31 6.33
C GLY A 662 17.48 -0.76 5.56
N TYR A 663 17.26 -0.01 4.49
CA TYR A 663 18.32 0.52 3.63
C TYR A 663 18.64 1.97 3.97
N VAL A 664 19.92 2.34 3.81
CA VAL A 664 20.39 3.72 3.67
C VAL A 664 20.90 3.88 2.25
N HIS A 665 20.33 4.81 1.52
CA HIS A 665 20.63 5.10 0.12
C HIS A 665 21.48 6.35 0.01
N ALA A 666 22.45 6.35 -0.91
CA ALA A 666 23.18 7.53 -1.35
C ALA A 666 22.79 7.83 -2.80
N ILE A 667 22.08 8.93 -3.01
CA ILE A 667 21.53 9.32 -4.30
C ILE A 667 22.31 10.53 -4.83
N ASP A 668 22.82 10.44 -6.05
CA ASP A 668 23.44 11.58 -6.73
C ASP A 668 22.36 12.61 -7.07
N ALA A 669 22.55 13.85 -6.64
CA ALA A 669 21.49 14.84 -6.77
C ALA A 669 21.32 15.38 -8.20
N SER A 670 22.29 15.14 -9.07
CA SER A 670 22.30 15.63 -10.45
C SER A 670 21.31 14.87 -11.32
N ASP A 671 21.26 13.54 -11.19
CA ASP A 671 20.46 12.65 -12.04
C ASP A 671 19.54 11.69 -11.27
N GLY A 672 19.62 11.65 -9.94
CA GLY A 672 18.78 10.78 -9.11
C GLY A 672 19.27 9.34 -9.04
N SER A 673 20.44 9.02 -9.61
CA SER A 673 21.01 7.67 -9.58
C SER A 673 21.53 7.30 -8.19
N GLU A 674 21.34 6.04 -7.79
CA GLU A 674 21.88 5.52 -6.53
C GLU A 674 23.36 5.15 -6.69
N LEU A 675 24.24 5.84 -5.96
CA LEU A 675 25.68 5.55 -5.92
C LEU A 675 25.95 4.22 -5.20
N TRP A 676 25.26 4.03 -4.08
CA TRP A 676 25.28 2.81 -3.28
C TRP A 676 24.11 2.77 -2.29
N ALA A 677 23.80 1.56 -1.85
CA ALA A 677 22.91 1.30 -0.72
C ALA A 677 23.64 0.51 0.37
N PHE A 678 23.27 0.76 1.62
CA PHE A 678 23.79 0.07 2.79
C PHE A 678 22.65 -0.53 3.61
N ILE A 679 22.71 -1.84 3.87
CA ILE A 679 21.81 -2.53 4.78
C ILE A 679 22.57 -3.00 6.03
N PRO A 680 22.26 -2.46 7.23
CA PRO A 680 22.80 -2.98 8.48
C PRO A 680 22.53 -4.47 8.63
N ARG A 681 23.51 -5.22 9.13
CA ARG A 681 23.45 -6.69 9.27
C ARG A 681 22.21 -7.21 10.00
N GLU A 682 21.65 -6.44 10.94
CA GLU A 682 20.45 -6.81 11.70
C GLU A 682 19.15 -6.71 10.87
N HIS A 683 19.17 -5.98 9.75
CA HIS A 683 18.03 -5.88 8.85
C HIS A 683 18.09 -6.88 7.69
N LEU A 684 19.23 -7.53 7.45
CA LEU A 684 19.32 -8.64 6.50
C LEU A 684 18.30 -9.75 6.80
N ALA A 685 18.04 -10.03 8.07
CA ALA A 685 17.08 -11.04 8.50
C ALA A 685 15.60 -10.69 8.19
N LYS A 686 15.31 -9.45 7.76
CA LYS A 686 13.98 -9.02 7.33
C LYS A 686 13.72 -9.23 5.85
N LEU A 687 14.77 -9.44 5.06
CA LEU A 687 14.66 -9.60 3.61
C LEU A 687 13.66 -10.70 3.20
N PRO A 688 13.57 -11.88 3.85
CA PRO A 688 12.57 -12.88 3.47
C PRO A 688 11.14 -12.38 3.67
N SER A 689 10.87 -11.61 4.72
CA SER A 689 9.54 -11.05 4.98
C SER A 689 9.19 -9.95 3.97
N LEU A 690 10.16 -9.15 3.53
CA LEU A 690 9.98 -8.17 2.46
C LEU A 690 9.78 -8.85 1.10
N TYR A 691 10.53 -9.91 0.80
CA TYR A 691 10.39 -10.74 -0.40
C TYR A 691 9.00 -11.38 -0.49
N ILE A 692 8.52 -11.96 0.60
CA ILE A 692 7.18 -12.58 0.63
C ILE A 692 6.08 -11.51 0.57
N ASN A 693 6.36 -10.33 1.13
CA ASN A 693 5.45 -9.19 1.22
C ASN A 693 4.01 -9.55 1.66
N ALA A 694 3.91 -10.36 2.72
CA ALA A 694 2.63 -10.77 3.27
C ALA A 694 1.85 -9.58 3.87
N ASP A 695 0.54 -9.74 4.00
CA ASP A 695 -0.28 -8.71 4.66
C ASP A 695 0.18 -8.50 6.10
N ALA A 696 0.43 -7.26 6.49
CA ALA A 696 0.97 -6.91 7.79
C ALA A 696 0.02 -6.01 8.56
N ALA A 697 -0.36 -6.46 9.76
CA ALA A 697 -1.24 -5.72 10.68
C ALA A 697 -0.61 -4.42 11.21
N PHE A 698 0.70 -4.30 11.10
CA PHE A 698 1.48 -3.17 11.52
C PHE A 698 2.59 -2.92 10.54
N LYS A 699 3.03 -1.67 10.54
CA LYS A 699 4.24 -1.29 9.85
C LYS A 699 5.45 -2.07 10.37
N SER A 700 6.21 -2.64 9.44
CA SER A 700 7.57 -3.08 9.72
C SER A 700 8.51 -1.89 9.65
N TYR A 701 9.34 -1.69 10.68
CA TYR A 701 10.29 -0.59 10.73
C TYR A 701 11.72 -1.08 10.50
N GLY A 702 12.51 -0.30 9.77
CA GLY A 702 13.89 -0.61 9.40
C GLY A 702 14.84 0.45 9.91
N VAL A 703 15.48 1.17 8.99
CA VAL A 703 16.27 2.35 9.34
C VAL A 703 15.37 3.56 9.15
N ASP A 704 14.84 4.08 10.26
CA ASP A 704 13.79 5.12 10.24
C ASP A 704 14.23 6.42 10.93
N GLY A 705 15.46 6.51 11.41
CA GLY A 705 16.00 7.73 12.01
C GLY A 705 16.41 8.76 10.96
N ASP A 706 16.42 10.04 11.36
CA ASP A 706 17.01 11.12 10.56
C ASP A 706 18.47 10.79 10.19
N ILE A 707 18.83 11.04 8.93
CA ILE A 707 20.24 11.07 8.55
C ILE A 707 20.85 12.39 9.01
N VAL A 708 21.82 12.33 9.92
CA VAL A 708 22.51 13.52 10.45
C VAL A 708 23.92 13.60 9.86
N PRO A 709 24.20 14.52 8.91
CA PRO A 709 25.53 14.71 8.38
C PRO A 709 26.38 15.54 9.36
N ILE A 710 27.62 15.13 9.53
CA ILE A 710 28.67 15.82 10.26
C ILE A 710 29.77 16.14 9.26
N THR A 711 29.76 17.37 8.76
CA THR A 711 30.72 17.85 7.78
C THR A 711 31.75 18.77 8.44
N ALA A 712 33.02 18.55 8.13
CA ALA A 712 34.08 19.48 8.42
C ALA A 712 34.80 19.83 7.13
N ASP A 713 34.71 21.11 6.77
CA ASP A 713 35.47 21.78 5.73
C ASP A 713 36.41 22.75 6.47
N ARG A 714 37.69 22.36 6.56
CA ARG A 714 38.69 22.94 7.47
C ARG A 714 39.29 24.22 6.90
N ASP A 715 39.51 24.27 5.60
CA ASP A 715 40.09 25.42 4.91
C ASP A 715 39.02 26.38 4.34
N ARG A 716 37.76 25.93 4.30
CA ARG A 716 36.54 26.71 4.01
C ARG A 716 36.38 27.09 2.55
N ASP A 717 36.81 26.23 1.64
CA ASP A 717 36.69 26.47 0.21
C ASP A 717 35.41 25.85 -0.41
N GLY A 718 34.70 25.02 0.35
CA GLY A 718 33.46 24.36 -0.07
C GLY A 718 33.67 23.06 -0.84
N ILE A 719 34.90 22.55 -0.89
CA ILE A 719 35.28 21.27 -1.47
C ILE A 719 35.66 20.33 -0.31
N ILE A 720 35.33 19.05 -0.41
CA ILE A 720 35.66 18.06 0.63
C ILE A 720 36.93 17.31 0.22
N GLU A 721 38.05 17.67 0.83
CA GLU A 721 39.36 17.08 0.54
C GLU A 721 39.98 16.42 1.78
N PRO A 722 40.08 15.07 1.82
CA PRO A 722 40.73 14.37 2.93
C PRO A 722 42.17 14.82 3.21
N ALA A 723 42.86 15.32 2.17
CA ALA A 723 44.24 15.80 2.27
C ALA A 723 44.37 17.07 3.14
N ASP A 724 43.32 17.89 3.17
CA ASP A 724 43.25 19.14 3.94
C ASP A 724 42.60 18.95 5.32
N GLY A 725 42.24 17.70 5.63
CA GLY A 725 41.68 17.28 6.91
C GLY A 725 40.15 17.41 6.96
N ASP A 726 39.52 17.53 5.79
CA ASP A 726 38.08 17.54 5.65
C ASP A 726 37.50 16.14 5.82
N PHE A 727 36.24 16.09 6.25
CA PHE A 727 35.52 14.85 6.36
C PHE A 727 34.02 15.07 6.28
N VAL A 728 33.32 14.03 5.82
CA VAL A 728 31.87 13.92 5.92
C VAL A 728 31.55 12.58 6.56
N TYR A 729 30.83 12.65 7.68
CA TYR A 729 30.28 11.47 8.32
C TYR A 729 28.76 11.57 8.38
N ILE A 730 28.05 10.46 8.30
CA ILE A 730 26.60 10.40 8.55
C ILE A 730 26.33 9.55 9.78
N VAL A 731 25.43 10.03 10.63
CA VAL A 731 24.98 9.33 11.84
C VAL A 731 23.47 9.17 11.76
N PHE A 732 22.98 7.96 12.03
CA PHE A 732 21.54 7.66 12.01
C PHE A 732 21.17 6.63 13.06
N GLY A 733 19.92 6.69 13.49
CA GLY A 733 19.27 5.70 14.34
C GLY A 733 18.24 4.88 13.55
N MET A 734 17.53 4.02 14.26
CA MET A 734 16.53 3.12 13.70
C MET A 734 15.10 3.42 14.18
N ARG A 735 14.92 4.33 15.15
CA ARG A 735 13.63 4.55 15.86
C ARG A 735 13.04 3.21 16.30
N ARG A 736 11.81 2.90 15.87
CA ARG A 736 11.10 1.65 16.17
C ARG A 736 11.74 0.41 15.52
N GLY A 737 12.61 0.60 14.53
CA GLY A 737 13.32 -0.47 13.84
C GLY A 737 14.48 -1.10 14.61
N GLY A 738 14.96 -0.45 15.70
CA GLY A 738 16.01 -1.01 16.54
C GLY A 738 16.66 -0.07 17.55
N ASP A 739 17.60 -0.61 18.31
CA ASP A 739 18.25 0.02 19.48
C ASP A 739 19.64 0.61 19.20
N SER A 740 19.99 0.72 17.92
CA SER A 740 21.37 0.94 17.50
C SER A 740 21.53 2.26 16.75
N TYR A 741 22.61 2.98 17.07
CA TYR A 741 23.10 4.09 16.26
C TYR A 741 24.28 3.63 15.42
N TYR A 742 24.32 4.14 14.20
CA TYR A 742 25.36 3.88 13.22
C TYR A 742 26.06 5.17 12.81
N MET A 743 27.35 5.04 12.52
CA MET A 743 28.12 6.10 11.88
C MET A 743 28.89 5.54 10.69
N LEU A 744 28.69 6.17 9.53
CA LEU A 744 29.42 5.90 8.31
C LEU A 744 30.31 7.09 7.98
N ASP A 745 31.51 6.79 7.49
CA ASP A 745 32.43 7.74 6.90
C ASP A 745 32.21 7.75 5.39
N VAL A 746 31.60 8.84 4.93
CA VAL A 746 31.22 9.07 3.53
C VAL A 746 32.04 10.23 2.97
N THR A 747 33.24 10.49 3.52
CA THR A 747 34.13 11.55 3.03
C THR A 747 34.47 11.34 1.56
N ASP A 748 34.65 10.08 1.16
CA ASP A 748 34.61 9.67 -0.24
C ASP A 748 33.18 9.19 -0.53
N LYS A 749 32.47 9.92 -1.40
CA LYS A 749 31.06 9.67 -1.69
C LYS A 749 30.81 8.32 -2.38
N ASP A 750 31.81 7.78 -3.07
CA ASP A 750 31.72 6.51 -3.82
C ASP A 750 32.25 5.31 -3.01
N SER A 751 33.01 5.59 -1.94
CA SER A 751 33.67 4.56 -1.12
C SER A 751 33.37 4.69 0.37
N PRO A 752 32.13 4.41 0.81
CA PRO A 752 31.74 4.56 2.21
C PRO A 752 32.46 3.57 3.13
N LYS A 753 32.71 3.99 4.38
CA LYS A 753 33.40 3.17 5.39
C LYS A 753 32.59 3.11 6.68
N PHE A 754 32.45 1.92 7.24
CA PHE A 754 31.87 1.72 8.56
C PHE A 754 32.81 2.25 9.64
N LYS A 755 32.35 3.24 10.44
CA LYS A 755 33.12 3.76 11.59
C LYS A 755 32.82 2.97 12.84
N TRP A 756 31.55 2.97 13.25
CA TRP A 756 31.11 2.29 14.45
C TRP A 756 29.61 2.05 14.44
N ARG A 757 29.21 1.11 15.30
CA ARG A 757 27.85 0.82 15.74
C ARG A 757 27.88 0.84 17.26
N VAL A 758 26.92 1.53 17.88
CA VAL A 758 26.73 1.48 19.33
C VAL A 758 25.27 1.12 19.61
N SER A 759 25.10 0.17 20.52
CA SER A 759 23.82 -0.34 21.01
C SER A 759 24.05 -0.69 22.46
N GLU A 760 23.20 -0.18 23.33
CA GLU A 760 23.25 -0.39 24.77
C GLU A 760 21.81 -0.59 25.25
N PRO A 761 21.55 -1.47 26.24
CA PRO A 761 20.19 -1.71 26.73
C PRO A 761 19.46 -0.42 27.13
N GLY A 762 20.16 0.54 27.75
CA GLY A 762 19.61 1.83 28.17
C GLY A 762 19.34 2.82 27.02
N PHE A 763 19.64 2.47 25.77
CA PHE A 763 19.21 3.27 24.62
C PHE A 763 17.75 3.02 24.27
N GLY A 764 17.19 1.84 24.55
CA GLY A 764 15.89 1.45 24.03
C GLY A 764 15.81 1.61 22.50
N GLN A 765 14.61 1.74 21.95
CA GLN A 765 14.42 2.15 20.56
C GLN A 765 14.99 3.56 20.32
N THR A 766 15.70 3.75 19.20
CA THR A 766 16.53 4.94 18.97
C THR A 766 15.76 6.13 18.39
N TRP A 767 14.81 6.66 19.15
CA TRP A 767 13.94 7.79 18.76
C TRP A 767 14.63 9.15 18.75
N SER A 768 15.76 9.30 19.45
CA SER A 768 16.44 10.58 19.56
C SER A 768 17.28 10.89 18.32
N ARG A 769 17.02 12.03 17.67
CA ARG A 769 17.91 12.55 16.63
C ARG A 769 19.32 12.81 17.20
N PRO A 770 20.39 12.19 16.65
CA PRO A 770 21.76 12.44 17.09
C PRO A 770 22.13 13.92 16.97
N THR A 771 22.68 14.50 18.05
CA THR A 771 23.11 15.90 18.06
C THR A 771 24.61 16.00 18.31
N LEU A 772 25.33 16.67 17.41
CA LEU A 772 26.75 16.95 17.60
C LEU A 772 26.94 18.09 18.60
N ALA A 773 27.75 17.87 19.63
CA ALA A 773 28.12 18.90 20.61
C ALA A 773 29.61 18.87 20.91
N ARG A 774 30.15 20.02 21.33
CA ARG A 774 31.49 20.07 21.94
C ARG A 774 31.34 20.15 23.45
N VAL A 775 31.96 19.21 24.15
CA VAL A 775 31.82 19.10 25.62
C VAL A 775 33.20 19.18 26.26
N ASP A 776 33.33 20.01 27.28
CA ASP A 776 34.56 20.12 28.06
C ASP A 776 34.63 18.98 29.09
N ILE A 777 35.16 17.84 28.65
CA ILE A 777 35.37 16.65 29.49
C ILE A 777 36.85 16.56 29.83
N ASP A 778 37.17 16.37 31.12
CA ASP A 778 38.54 16.18 31.63
C ASP A 778 38.98 14.71 31.43
N ASP A 779 38.97 14.25 30.18
CA ASP A 779 39.41 12.91 29.77
C ASP A 779 40.49 12.99 28.69
N THR A 780 41.61 12.32 28.93
CA THR A 780 42.77 12.23 28.05
C THR A 780 42.58 11.34 26.83
N GLY A 781 41.50 10.55 26.75
CA GLY A 781 41.22 9.60 25.67
C GLY A 781 40.42 10.16 24.48
N LEU A 782 39.84 11.36 24.60
CA LEU A 782 39.05 12.01 23.54
C LEU A 782 39.93 12.92 22.67
N ASN A 783 39.63 12.96 21.36
CA ASN A 783 40.39 13.68 20.35
C ASN A 783 40.56 15.19 20.67
N THR A 784 41.54 15.84 20.02
CA THR A 784 41.87 17.27 20.20
C THR A 784 40.72 18.24 19.91
N ASP A 785 39.63 17.77 19.31
CA ASP A 785 38.44 18.56 18.95
C ASP A 785 37.27 18.50 19.97
N LYS A 786 37.34 17.64 21.00
CA LYS A 786 36.31 17.53 22.06
C LYS A 786 34.85 17.43 21.57
N ALA A 787 34.62 16.88 20.38
CA ALA A 787 33.29 16.72 19.81
C ALA A 787 32.71 15.34 20.17
N VAL A 788 31.46 15.32 20.59
CA VAL A 788 30.71 14.12 20.97
C VAL A 788 29.35 14.14 20.30
N VAL A 789 28.83 12.96 19.98
CA VAL A 789 27.42 12.79 19.60
C VAL A 789 26.62 12.59 20.89
N ILE A 790 25.65 13.46 21.11
CA ILE A 790 24.71 13.38 22.22
C ILE A 790 23.39 12.84 21.68
N VAL A 791 22.89 11.80 22.33
CA VAL A 791 21.58 11.20 22.09
C VAL A 791 20.79 11.22 23.40
N GLY A 792 19.48 11.41 23.31
CA GLY A 792 18.57 11.17 24.43
C GLY A 792 18.39 9.67 24.67
N GLY A 793 17.92 9.32 25.87
CA GLY A 793 17.38 7.97 26.12
C GLY A 793 16.20 7.72 25.20
N GLY A 794 16.11 6.51 24.67
CA GLY A 794 15.04 6.12 23.76
C GLY A 794 13.84 5.51 24.47
N TYR A 795 13.06 4.72 23.74
CA TYR A 795 11.80 4.17 24.22
C TYR A 795 11.94 2.68 24.55
N ASP A 796 11.49 2.28 25.74
CA ASP A 796 11.37 0.87 26.11
C ASP A 796 10.02 0.31 25.64
N ASN A 797 10.07 -0.73 24.82
CA ASN A 797 8.89 -1.40 24.29
C ASN A 797 8.05 -2.12 25.35
N VAL A 798 8.54 -2.26 26.59
CA VAL A 798 7.70 -2.65 27.75
C VAL A 798 6.46 -1.77 27.88
N HIS A 799 6.57 -0.49 27.51
CA HIS A 799 5.46 0.46 27.55
C HIS A 799 4.45 0.30 26.40
N ASP A 800 4.73 -0.53 25.39
CA ASP A 800 3.75 -0.91 24.35
C ASP A 800 2.72 -1.94 24.86
N THR A 801 2.87 -2.42 26.10
CA THR A 801 1.97 -3.42 26.69
C THR A 801 1.04 -2.81 27.74
N LEU A 802 -0.25 -3.21 27.74
CA LEU A 802 -1.31 -2.69 28.62
C LEU A 802 -1.03 -2.75 30.15
N PRO A 803 -0.31 -3.73 30.73
CA PRO A 803 0.07 -3.63 32.12
C PRO A 803 1.25 -2.66 32.25
N HIS A 804 0.93 -1.38 32.44
CA HIS A 804 1.92 -0.36 32.77
C HIS A 804 2.75 -0.82 34.00
N PRO A 805 4.08 -0.90 33.91
CA PRO A 805 4.90 -1.28 35.06
C PRO A 805 4.58 -0.36 36.24
N ALA A 806 4.19 -0.94 37.38
CA ALA A 806 3.85 -0.19 38.59
C ALA A 806 5.08 0.46 39.25
N ASP A 807 6.28 0.02 38.85
CA ASP A 807 7.56 0.53 39.32
C ASP A 807 8.28 1.23 38.15
N PRO A 808 9.00 2.34 38.40
CA PRO A 808 9.91 2.92 37.42
C PRO A 808 10.88 1.84 36.96
N ASP A 809 11.19 1.82 35.68
CA ASP A 809 12.25 0.95 35.21
C ASP A 809 13.57 1.32 35.94
N THR A 810 14.57 0.45 35.87
CA THR A 810 15.87 0.75 36.48
C THR A 810 16.81 1.51 35.53
N GLN A 811 16.34 1.94 34.35
CA GLN A 811 17.18 2.32 33.20
C GLN A 811 16.74 3.56 32.39
N GLY A 812 15.69 4.30 32.75
CA GLY A 812 15.21 5.51 32.05
C GLY A 812 13.96 6.14 32.65
#